data_AF-A0A432SVN2-F1
#
_entry.id   AF-A0A432SVN2-F1
#
_cell.length_a   1.000
_cell.length_b   1.000
_cell.length_c   1.000
_cell.angle_alpha   90.00
_cell.angle_beta   90.00
_cell.angle_gamma   90.00
#
_symmetry.space_group_name_H-M   'P 1'
#
loop_
_entity.id
_entity.type
_entity.pdbx_description
1 polymer ?
#
loop_
_entity_poly.entity_id
_entity_poly.type
_entity_poly.pdbx_seq_one_letter_code
_entity_poly.pdbx_strand_id
1 'polypeptide(L)'
;AEFNFQGCSGSGTFEQQIESYNGDYNNAVYVGEIPKGIQGLHINLVSDKDVDIRLYGENNDKIIHWPYGILSLPREESKAYKNVTITYSGYNGVEGKKGNEFITIAKTTPTKMRMEAFGYESGYATVNYSWTGKEGCSPKKAGTGDFTQNIKSQETSLVGTIPPHIKDVTIQLTSDKDLDIQLYGADGTAIVSWEPKGLLFDSDKKEIDYHGMHIEWSGYDGVNEQKGNEYIKITGTTSEMLVMKVHGYEAGTAHIKYKWGEANQKILPLLMIRIAFNDYTFHNSDTIWHNKIFGVATGNLNHYMKEISYNTFQYKGANEDNGIHNDGIITVSLNENHPNTAGDSEAFLSRLNRAVSLADPFIDFSQYDTNHDGAISKDELQIMFIVAGQESATGGNPGVWAHSWCMYGDNAVAPTHDGVELMSCQKDGTYSLFGERQIDHDATIGVIAHELGHAVFDLPDLYDTDGSSNGIGNFGLMGGGAWNTKPNDSMAGETPVHMTGWSKIKAGFITPITIDTNKENLSVIGSASFDYTLYKIPTGKKDEYFLLENREAKGYDMGLTSLDGTYNYTGGLSILHIDDTLDVNSDETHKLVDIVEANDAGLDNATHSGHINNLYFSGNADTFNDTTTPNANRYDGTQTAIDIRNISDATSVMTLDVSIN
;
A
#
# COMPACT_ATOMS: atom_id res chain seq x y z
N ALA A 1 21.65 -2.70 24.51
CA ALA A 1 21.01 -2.05 23.35
C ALA A 1 21.35 -0.57 23.40
N GLU A 2 21.33 0.13 22.29
CA GLU A 2 21.64 1.57 22.24
C GLU A 2 20.59 2.31 21.40
N PHE A 3 20.69 3.64 21.36
CA PHE A 3 19.79 4.45 20.54
C PHE A 3 19.83 4.08 19.06
N ASN A 4 18.65 4.00 18.45
CA ASN A 4 18.46 3.87 17.02
C ASN A 4 17.73 5.09 16.45
N PHE A 5 18.43 5.88 15.63
CA PHE A 5 17.93 7.09 14.96
C PHE A 5 17.94 6.95 13.41
N GLN A 6 17.67 5.75 12.89
CA GLN A 6 17.67 5.49 11.44
C GLN A 6 16.53 6.23 10.73
N GLY A 7 15.35 6.35 11.36
CA GLY A 7 14.18 7.04 10.80
C GLY A 7 14.25 8.58 10.83
N CYS A 8 13.47 9.25 9.97
CA CYS A 8 13.35 10.71 9.97
C CYS A 8 12.73 11.26 11.26
N SER A 9 11.83 10.49 11.87
CA SER A 9 11.20 10.72 13.18
C SER A 9 10.98 9.34 13.80
N GLY A 10 10.73 9.27 15.11
CA GLY A 10 10.42 8.00 15.75
C GLY A 10 10.61 8.00 17.26
N SER A 11 10.60 6.80 17.81
CA SER A 11 10.90 6.53 19.21
C SER A 11 11.50 5.15 19.39
N GLY A 12 12.10 4.89 20.53
CA GLY A 12 12.51 3.56 20.94
C GLY A 12 12.53 3.41 22.46
N THR A 13 12.59 2.16 22.90
CA THR A 13 12.78 1.79 24.30
C THR A 13 13.78 0.67 24.41
N PHE A 14 14.61 0.69 25.45
CA PHE A 14 15.47 -0.43 25.79
C PHE A 14 15.84 -0.42 27.28
N GLU A 15 16.20 -1.59 27.80
CA GLU A 15 16.79 -1.71 29.13
C GLU A 15 18.30 -1.57 29.09
N GLN A 16 18.84 -0.87 30.08
CA GLN A 16 20.26 -0.70 30.30
C GLN A 16 20.60 -1.12 31.74
N GLN A 17 21.52 -2.08 31.87
CA GLN A 17 22.09 -2.40 33.17
C GLN A 17 23.07 -1.30 33.57
N ILE A 18 22.91 -0.76 34.78
CA ILE A 18 23.72 0.30 35.35
C ILE A 18 24.52 -0.27 36.53
N GLU A 19 25.83 -0.12 36.46
CA GLU A 19 26.73 -0.46 37.57
C GLU A 19 26.84 0.71 38.55
N SER A 20 27.00 0.40 39.83
CA SER A 20 27.29 1.43 40.84
C SER A 20 28.69 2.00 40.63
N TYR A 21 28.84 3.29 40.89
CA TYR A 21 30.12 3.98 40.73
C TYR A 21 31.23 3.43 41.65
N ASN A 22 30.88 2.74 42.74
CA ASN A 22 31.83 2.06 43.65
C ASN A 22 32.96 2.97 44.18
N GLY A 23 32.71 4.27 44.31
CA GLY A 23 33.70 5.26 44.73
C GLY A 23 34.54 5.86 43.60
N ASP A 24 34.43 5.38 42.36
CA ASP A 24 35.06 5.97 41.18
C ASP A 24 34.06 6.85 40.42
N TYR A 25 34.24 8.16 40.49
CA TYR A 25 33.38 9.12 39.80
C TYR A 25 33.46 9.05 38.28
N ASN A 26 34.42 8.33 37.71
CA ASN A 26 34.51 8.08 36.27
C ASN A 26 33.80 6.78 35.85
N ASN A 27 33.38 5.95 36.81
CA ASN A 27 32.65 4.73 36.52
C ASN A 27 31.18 5.06 36.20
N ALA A 28 30.90 5.29 34.93
CA ALA A 28 29.57 5.48 34.37
C ALA A 28 29.37 4.52 33.19
N VAL A 29 28.14 4.05 33.02
CA VAL A 29 27.80 3.10 31.95
C VAL A 29 27.44 3.86 30.68
N TYR A 30 28.04 3.47 29.57
CA TYR A 30 27.68 4.00 28.25
C TYR A 30 26.26 3.55 27.88
N VAL A 31 25.40 4.51 27.55
CA VAL A 31 24.00 4.26 27.15
C VAL A 31 23.85 4.30 25.63
N GLY A 32 24.52 5.25 24.98
CA GLY A 32 24.43 5.39 23.53
C GLY A 32 24.87 6.74 23.00
N GLU A 33 24.80 6.87 21.69
CA GLU A 33 25.16 8.07 20.97
C GLU A 33 23.94 8.73 20.31
N ILE A 34 23.87 10.05 20.42
CA ILE A 34 22.88 10.89 19.78
C ILE A 34 23.57 11.63 18.63
N PRO A 35 23.21 11.36 17.37
CA PRO A 35 23.81 12.04 16.23
C PRO A 35 23.55 13.56 16.23
N LYS A 36 24.35 14.30 15.48
CA LYS A 36 24.01 15.65 15.05
C LYS A 36 22.78 15.60 14.13
N GLY A 37 21.93 16.62 14.18
CA GLY A 37 20.82 16.77 13.25
C GLY A 37 19.48 16.21 13.74
N ILE A 38 19.40 15.64 14.95
CA ILE A 38 18.15 15.13 15.52
C ILE A 38 17.31 16.29 16.05
N GLN A 39 16.04 16.38 15.68
CA GLN A 39 15.14 17.47 16.03
C GLN A 39 14.11 17.00 17.07
N GLY A 40 13.77 17.87 18.02
CA GLY A 40 12.75 17.58 19.03
C GLY A 40 13.05 16.33 19.85
N LEU A 41 14.31 16.16 20.25
CA LEU A 41 14.76 15.01 21.03
C LEU A 41 14.19 15.06 22.44
N HIS A 42 13.61 13.95 22.89
CA HIS A 42 13.29 13.70 24.28
C HIS A 42 13.83 12.33 24.70
N ILE A 43 14.48 12.26 25.86
CA ILE A 43 14.97 11.02 26.46
C ILE A 43 14.51 11.00 27.91
N ASN A 44 13.94 9.88 28.35
CA ASN A 44 13.54 9.61 29.71
C ASN A 44 14.22 8.31 30.18
N LEU A 45 14.93 8.38 31.29
CA LEU A 45 15.59 7.26 31.95
C LEU A 45 14.84 7.00 33.25
N VAL A 46 14.33 5.77 33.41
CA VAL A 46 13.49 5.39 34.55
C VAL A 46 14.10 4.18 35.25
N SER A 47 14.35 4.29 36.55
CA SER A 47 14.88 3.23 37.40
C SER A 47 14.31 3.33 38.82
N ASP A 48 14.28 2.18 39.51
CA ASP A 48 14.00 2.14 40.94
C ASP A 48 15.23 2.49 41.80
N LYS A 49 16.41 2.64 41.16
CA LYS A 49 17.67 3.02 41.79
C LYS A 49 18.01 4.49 41.56
N ASP A 50 18.90 5.02 42.39
CA ASP A 50 19.45 6.37 42.25
C ASP A 50 20.48 6.37 41.10
N VAL A 51 20.05 6.86 39.93
CA VAL A 51 20.83 6.85 38.68
C VAL A 51 20.72 8.22 37.99
N ASP A 52 21.87 8.80 37.66
CA ASP A 52 21.96 10.10 37.00
C ASP A 52 22.39 9.96 35.52
N ILE A 53 21.85 10.79 34.66
CA ILE A 53 22.24 10.98 33.26
C ILE A 53 23.50 11.84 33.22
N ARG A 54 24.46 11.41 32.41
CA ARG A 54 25.57 12.25 31.97
C ARG A 54 25.53 12.41 30.46
N LEU A 55 25.61 13.65 30.00
CA LEU A 55 25.59 13.99 28.58
C LEU A 55 26.85 14.75 28.21
N TYR A 56 27.54 14.28 27.18
CA TYR A 56 28.77 14.86 26.68
C TYR A 56 28.61 15.31 25.24
N GLY A 57 29.20 16.45 24.88
CA GLY A 57 29.30 16.90 23.49
C GLY A 57 30.54 16.35 22.77
N GLU A 58 30.84 16.92 21.60
CA GLU A 58 32.12 16.72 20.92
C GLU A 58 33.30 17.07 21.85
N ASN A 59 34.42 16.36 21.72
CA ASN A 59 35.64 16.56 22.52
C ASN A 59 35.46 16.37 24.06
N ASN A 60 34.47 15.60 24.50
CA ASN A 60 34.15 15.37 25.92
C ASN A 60 33.69 16.64 26.70
N ASP A 61 33.08 17.61 26.01
CA ASP A 61 32.39 18.72 26.68
C ASP A 61 31.34 18.19 27.66
N LYS A 62 31.46 18.51 28.96
CA LYS A 62 30.50 18.07 29.98
C LYS A 62 29.22 18.94 29.93
N ILE A 63 28.23 18.50 29.18
CA ILE A 63 26.95 19.21 29.04
C ILE A 63 26.10 18.99 30.29
N ILE A 64 25.73 17.75 30.57
CA ILE A 64 25.04 17.34 31.80
C ILE A 64 26.02 16.46 32.57
N HIS A 65 26.47 16.93 33.73
CA HIS A 65 27.40 16.17 34.56
C HIS A 65 27.46 16.76 35.96
N TRP A 66 27.19 15.97 36.99
CA TRP A 66 27.52 16.38 38.35
C TRP A 66 28.98 16.01 38.70
N PRO A 67 29.80 16.90 39.31
CA PRO A 67 29.46 18.24 39.80
C PRO A 67 29.84 19.40 38.86
N TYR A 68 30.38 19.15 37.66
CA TYR A 68 31.06 20.19 36.83
C TYR A 68 30.52 20.37 35.41
N GLY A 69 29.30 19.94 35.11
CA GLY A 69 28.65 20.13 33.82
C GLY A 69 28.06 21.52 33.65
N ILE A 70 27.71 21.89 32.42
CA ILE A 70 26.92 23.10 32.13
C ILE A 70 25.60 23.06 32.91
N LEU A 71 24.95 21.89 32.90
CA LEU A 71 23.79 21.49 33.69
C LEU A 71 24.25 20.51 34.78
N SER A 72 24.03 20.86 36.05
CA SER A 72 24.53 20.07 37.18
C SER A 72 23.77 20.30 38.49
N LEU A 73 22.58 20.90 38.43
CA LEU A 73 21.78 21.26 39.60
C LEU A 73 20.87 20.10 40.07
N PRO A 74 20.43 20.11 41.34
CA PRO A 74 19.53 19.10 41.92
C PRO A 74 18.09 19.14 41.38
N ARG A 75 17.80 20.02 40.44
CA ARG A 75 16.44 20.34 39.99
C ARG A 75 16.45 20.66 38.51
N GLU A 76 15.27 20.70 37.92
CA GLU A 76 15.12 21.00 36.52
C GLU A 76 15.82 22.32 36.16
N GLU A 77 16.65 22.25 35.12
CA GLU A 77 17.43 23.37 34.62
C GLU A 77 17.44 23.36 33.10
N SER A 78 17.34 24.55 32.50
CA SER A 78 17.48 24.77 31.06
C SER A 78 18.63 25.72 30.80
N LYS A 79 19.60 25.30 29.99
CA LYS A 79 20.76 26.13 29.61
C LYS A 79 21.09 25.99 28.13
N ALA A 80 21.69 27.04 27.58
CA ALA A 80 22.18 27.02 26.21
C ALA A 80 23.45 26.17 26.10
N TYR A 81 23.51 25.32 25.07
CA TYR A 81 24.72 24.66 24.60
C TYR A 81 24.81 24.87 23.09
N LYS A 82 25.86 25.58 22.65
CA LYS A 82 25.98 26.09 21.28
C LYS A 82 24.71 26.90 20.89
N ASN A 83 24.00 26.51 19.83
CA ASN A 83 22.81 27.19 19.32
C ASN A 83 21.48 26.56 19.75
N VAL A 84 21.48 25.64 20.72
CA VAL A 84 20.25 25.03 21.28
C VAL A 84 20.15 25.23 22.78
N THR A 85 18.93 25.15 23.30
CA THR A 85 18.66 25.03 24.73
C THR A 85 18.44 23.56 25.06
N ILE A 86 19.12 23.07 26.10
CA ILE A 86 18.96 21.73 26.64
C ILE A 86 18.29 21.87 28.01
N THR A 87 17.23 21.09 28.22
CA THR A 87 16.52 20.97 29.50
C THR A 87 16.84 19.61 30.11
N TYR A 88 17.16 19.60 31.41
CA TYR A 88 17.51 18.41 32.18
C TYR A 88 16.75 18.42 33.51
N SER A 89 16.26 17.26 33.96
CA SER A 89 15.50 17.10 35.22
C SER A 89 16.26 17.46 36.50
N GLY A 90 17.59 17.40 36.49
CA GLY A 90 18.42 17.50 37.70
C GLY A 90 18.64 16.15 38.38
N TYR A 91 19.70 16.05 39.19
CA TYR A 91 20.17 14.79 39.81
C TYR A 91 19.31 14.29 40.99
N ASN A 92 18.23 14.99 41.34
CA ASN A 92 17.20 14.43 42.24
C ASN A 92 16.04 13.82 41.45
N GLY A 93 16.15 13.78 40.12
CA GLY A 93 15.11 13.34 39.20
C GLY A 93 13.83 14.17 39.25
N VAL A 94 12.80 13.65 38.58
CA VAL A 94 11.47 14.26 38.47
C VAL A 94 10.69 14.05 39.77
N GLU A 95 10.17 15.13 40.35
CA GLU A 95 9.39 15.11 41.61
C GLU A 95 10.13 14.46 42.80
N GLY A 96 11.47 14.47 42.78
CA GLY A 96 12.30 13.86 43.83
C GLY A 96 12.50 12.34 43.70
N LYS A 97 12.03 11.74 42.60
CA LYS A 97 12.31 10.33 42.25
C LYS A 97 13.66 10.25 41.55
N LYS A 98 14.70 9.96 42.31
CA LYS A 98 16.10 10.03 41.85
C LYS A 98 16.52 9.07 40.73
N GLY A 99 15.69 8.08 40.40
CA GLY A 99 15.93 7.21 39.23
C GLY A 99 15.17 7.63 37.97
N ASN A 100 14.43 8.74 38.03
CA ASN A 100 13.59 9.23 36.95
C ASN A 100 14.16 10.53 36.42
N GLU A 101 14.83 10.47 35.29
CA GLU A 101 15.50 11.61 34.71
C GLU A 101 15.17 11.82 33.24
N PHE A 102 15.22 13.06 32.78
CA PHE A 102 14.99 13.34 31.37
C PHE A 102 15.93 14.39 30.78
N ILE A 103 16.09 14.32 29.47
CA ILE A 103 16.69 15.35 28.63
C ILE A 103 15.69 15.75 27.55
N THR A 104 15.55 17.05 27.32
CA THR A 104 14.80 17.58 26.17
C THR A 104 15.64 18.56 25.38
N ILE A 105 15.63 18.42 24.05
CA ILE A 105 16.23 19.35 23.08
C ILE A 105 15.19 19.61 21.99
N ALA A 106 14.46 20.73 22.11
CA ALA A 106 13.35 21.04 21.20
C ALA A 106 13.80 21.32 19.75
N LYS A 107 15.03 21.83 19.57
CA LYS A 107 15.62 22.14 18.26
C LYS A 107 16.54 21.01 17.78
N THR A 108 17.25 21.26 16.70
CA THR A 108 18.22 20.33 16.10
C THR A 108 19.47 20.16 16.97
N THR A 109 19.81 18.93 17.34
CA THR A 109 21.04 18.60 18.08
C THR A 109 22.26 19.18 17.34
N PRO A 110 23.07 20.03 17.99
CA PRO A 110 24.06 20.85 17.29
C PRO A 110 25.34 20.09 16.96
N THR A 111 25.54 18.95 17.61
CA THR A 111 26.71 18.08 17.54
C THR A 111 26.29 16.65 17.85
N LYS A 112 27.15 15.70 17.50
CA LYS A 112 27.13 14.37 18.10
C LYS A 112 27.30 14.50 19.62
N MET A 113 26.50 13.76 20.37
CA MET A 113 26.51 13.73 21.84
C MET A 113 26.53 12.29 22.33
N ARG A 114 27.26 12.06 23.42
CA ARG A 114 27.34 10.76 24.09
C ARG A 114 26.54 10.81 25.39
N MET A 115 25.66 9.83 25.58
CA MET A 115 24.95 9.66 26.84
C MET A 115 25.57 8.49 27.63
N GLU A 116 25.79 8.75 28.92
CA GLU A 116 26.16 7.78 29.92
C GLU A 116 25.15 7.85 31.08
N ALA A 117 25.09 6.82 31.88
CA ALA A 117 24.30 6.76 33.10
C ALA A 117 25.22 6.39 34.29
N PHE A 118 25.10 7.16 35.36
CA PHE A 118 25.93 7.10 36.55
C PHE A 118 25.08 6.58 37.72
N GLY A 119 25.33 5.34 38.15
CA GLY A 119 24.57 4.75 39.26
C GLY A 119 25.22 5.03 40.61
N TYR A 120 24.47 5.60 41.56
CA TYR A 120 24.84 5.51 42.97
C TYR A 120 24.61 4.10 43.50
N GLU A 121 23.61 3.41 42.94
CA GLU A 121 23.31 2.01 43.16
C GLU A 121 23.26 1.25 41.83
N SER A 122 23.58 -0.04 41.87
CA SER A 122 23.48 -0.91 40.69
C SER A 122 22.04 -1.33 40.45
N GLY A 123 21.57 -1.30 39.21
CA GLY A 123 20.21 -1.67 38.84
C GLY A 123 19.99 -1.69 37.33
N TYR A 124 18.73 -1.84 36.93
CA TYR A 124 18.32 -1.66 35.54
C TYR A 124 17.61 -0.31 35.40
N ALA A 125 17.81 0.32 34.26
CA ALA A 125 17.08 1.51 33.85
C ALA A 125 16.41 1.27 32.50
N THR A 126 15.14 1.64 32.39
CA THR A 126 14.42 1.71 31.12
C THR A 126 14.70 3.06 30.48
N VAL A 127 15.28 3.05 29.28
CA VAL A 127 15.56 4.26 28.49
C VAL A 127 14.52 4.37 27.39
N ASN A 128 13.68 5.39 27.49
CA ASN A 128 12.68 5.75 26.49
C ASN A 128 13.15 7.00 25.76
N TYR A 129 13.12 7.00 24.43
CA TYR A 129 13.56 8.16 23.66
C TYR A 129 12.70 8.39 22.43
N SER A 130 12.58 9.63 21.99
CA SER A 130 11.83 10.04 20.80
C SER A 130 12.43 11.27 20.12
N TRP A 131 12.17 11.41 18.82
CA TRP A 131 12.56 12.56 18.03
C TRP A 131 11.51 12.87 16.96
N THR A 132 11.29 14.15 16.69
CA THR A 132 10.25 14.62 15.76
C THR A 132 10.78 14.86 14.36
N GLY A 133 12.09 14.88 14.17
CA GLY A 133 12.69 15.15 12.87
C GLY A 133 14.19 14.84 12.82
N LYS A 134 14.72 14.78 11.62
CA LYS A 134 16.16 14.62 11.35
C LYS A 134 16.51 15.55 10.22
N GLU A 135 17.53 16.38 10.41
CA GLU A 135 18.01 17.32 9.40
C GLU A 135 18.35 16.60 8.10
N GLY A 136 17.86 17.11 6.97
CA GLY A 136 17.99 16.45 5.66
C GLY A 136 17.04 15.26 5.43
N CYS A 137 16.04 15.06 6.29
CA CYS A 137 15.08 13.97 6.22
C CYS A 137 13.65 14.52 6.19
N SER A 138 12.78 13.95 5.36
CA SER A 138 11.34 14.28 5.34
C SER A 138 10.53 13.07 5.83
N PRO A 139 9.69 13.21 6.87
CA PRO A 139 8.83 12.12 7.32
C PRO A 139 7.94 11.60 6.19
N LYS A 140 7.74 10.27 6.13
CA LYS A 140 6.80 9.68 5.16
C LYS A 140 5.38 10.15 5.48
N LYS A 141 4.68 10.67 4.46
CA LYS A 141 3.29 11.17 4.58
C LYS A 141 2.29 10.10 4.99
N ALA A 142 2.58 8.85 4.66
CA ALA A 142 1.83 7.67 5.06
C ALA A 142 2.76 6.46 5.18
N GLY A 143 2.29 5.40 5.81
CA GLY A 143 3.00 4.14 5.92
C GLY A 143 2.28 3.11 6.77
N THR A 144 2.85 1.92 6.83
CA THR A 144 2.43 0.82 7.68
C THR A 144 3.64 0.23 8.39
N GLY A 145 3.40 -0.51 9.47
CA GLY A 145 4.43 -1.28 10.16
C GLY A 145 3.81 -2.27 11.13
N ASP A 146 4.63 -3.21 11.59
CA ASP A 146 4.26 -4.20 12.58
C ASP A 146 5.44 -4.56 13.47
N PHE A 147 5.15 -5.05 14.67
CA PHE A 147 6.13 -5.65 15.57
C PHE A 147 5.44 -6.52 16.63
N THR A 148 6.23 -7.30 17.36
CA THR A 148 5.75 -8.08 18.49
C THR A 148 6.46 -7.69 19.78
N GLN A 149 5.77 -7.80 20.91
CA GLN A 149 6.34 -7.57 22.22
C GLN A 149 5.74 -8.50 23.27
N ASN A 150 6.60 -9.14 24.06
CA ASN A 150 6.15 -9.95 25.18
C ASN A 150 5.71 -9.05 26.34
N ILE A 151 4.51 -9.32 26.85
CA ILE A 151 3.89 -8.61 27.97
C ILE A 151 3.77 -9.58 29.13
N LYS A 152 4.27 -9.18 30.31
CA LYS A 152 4.16 -9.99 31.53
C LYS A 152 2.78 -9.81 32.16
N SER A 153 2.32 -10.85 32.86
CA SER A 153 1.07 -10.80 33.62
C SER A 153 1.16 -9.76 34.72
N GLN A 154 0.10 -8.97 34.86
CA GLN A 154 -0.08 -7.87 35.80
C GLN A 154 0.93 -6.72 35.63
N GLU A 155 1.57 -6.60 34.46
CA GLU A 155 2.47 -5.50 34.13
C GLU A 155 1.97 -4.69 32.93
N THR A 156 2.23 -3.38 32.97
CA THR A 156 2.04 -2.49 31.82
C THR A 156 3.39 -2.22 31.17
N SER A 157 3.53 -2.56 29.90
CA SER A 157 4.74 -2.31 29.12
C SER A 157 4.52 -1.15 28.14
N LEU A 158 5.54 -0.30 27.98
CA LEU A 158 5.57 0.66 26.88
C LEU A 158 5.74 -0.12 25.57
N VAL A 159 4.87 0.13 24.60
CA VAL A 159 4.94 -0.51 23.27
C VAL A 159 5.28 0.47 22.14
N GLY A 160 5.10 1.77 22.35
CA GLY A 160 5.54 2.77 21.37
C GLY A 160 5.11 4.18 21.70
N THR A 161 5.43 5.12 20.81
CA THR A 161 4.87 6.47 20.84
C THR A 161 4.42 6.87 19.44
N ILE A 162 3.43 7.75 19.38
CA ILE A 162 2.92 8.36 18.14
C ILE A 162 3.33 9.83 18.17
N PRO A 163 4.22 10.30 17.28
CA PRO A 163 4.62 11.70 17.24
C PRO A 163 3.44 12.64 16.92
N PRO A 164 3.55 13.95 17.19
CA PRO A 164 2.66 14.95 16.62
C PRO A 164 2.83 15.03 15.09
N HIS A 165 1.82 15.60 14.43
CA HIS A 165 1.75 15.82 12.98
C HIS A 165 1.66 14.56 12.12
N ILE A 166 1.21 13.46 12.71
CA ILE A 166 0.93 12.21 12.00
C ILE A 166 -0.56 12.21 11.64
N LYS A 167 -0.86 12.06 10.35
CA LYS A 167 -2.23 12.03 9.84
C LYS A 167 -2.81 10.61 10.00
N ASP A 168 -4.08 10.48 10.33
CA ASP A 168 -4.91 9.27 10.24
C ASP A 168 -4.21 7.98 10.68
N VAL A 169 -4.08 7.79 12.00
CA VAL A 169 -3.40 6.64 12.60
C VAL A 169 -4.38 5.52 12.90
N THR A 170 -4.04 4.28 12.56
CA THR A 170 -4.75 3.09 13.03
C THR A 170 -3.74 2.13 13.65
N ILE A 171 -4.07 1.59 14.82
CA ILE A 171 -3.26 0.62 15.55
C ILE A 171 -4.16 -0.55 15.91
N GLN A 172 -3.68 -1.75 15.65
CA GLN A 172 -4.33 -3.00 15.97
C GLN A 172 -3.40 -3.85 16.83
N LEU A 173 -3.93 -4.33 17.95
CA LEU A 173 -3.33 -5.32 18.83
C LEU A 173 -4.04 -6.65 18.56
N THR A 174 -3.27 -7.73 18.38
CA THR A 174 -3.80 -9.10 18.43
C THR A 174 -2.96 -9.98 19.35
N SER A 175 -3.63 -10.82 20.12
CA SER A 175 -3.04 -11.72 21.12
C SER A 175 -3.99 -12.87 21.43
N ASP A 176 -3.45 -14.04 21.76
CA ASP A 176 -4.21 -15.20 22.26
C ASP A 176 -4.46 -15.14 23.79
N LYS A 177 -4.10 -14.02 24.40
CA LYS A 177 -4.15 -13.72 25.84
C LYS A 177 -4.83 -12.37 26.08
N ASP A 178 -5.42 -12.20 27.26
CA ASP A 178 -6.09 -10.99 27.71
C ASP A 178 -5.08 -9.84 27.91
N LEU A 179 -4.83 -9.12 26.82
CA LEU A 179 -3.96 -7.94 26.75
C LEU A 179 -4.79 -6.73 26.30
N ASP A 180 -4.64 -5.61 26.99
CA ASP A 180 -5.38 -4.38 26.70
C ASP A 180 -4.45 -3.29 26.17
N ILE A 181 -4.85 -2.65 25.08
CA ILE A 181 -4.12 -1.50 24.53
C ILE A 181 -4.45 -0.23 25.30
N GLN A 182 -3.44 0.59 25.56
CA GLN A 182 -3.60 1.87 26.27
C GLN A 182 -2.96 3.02 25.49
N LEU A 183 -3.56 4.21 25.58
CA LEU A 183 -3.10 5.44 24.95
C LEU A 183 -3.10 6.58 25.96
N TYR A 184 -1.99 7.32 26.02
CA TYR A 184 -1.81 8.45 26.92
C TYR A 184 -1.40 9.72 26.15
N GLY A 185 -1.88 10.86 26.60
CA GLY A 185 -1.44 12.18 26.14
C GLY A 185 -0.03 12.52 26.65
N ALA A 186 0.57 13.58 26.10
CA ALA A 186 1.94 14.01 26.43
C ALA A 186 2.08 14.46 27.89
N ASP A 187 0.99 14.91 28.51
CA ASP A 187 0.92 15.31 29.93
C ASP A 187 0.68 14.12 30.89
N GLY A 188 0.58 12.90 30.36
CA GLY A 188 0.30 11.69 31.14
C GLY A 188 -1.19 11.38 31.33
N THR A 189 -2.10 12.16 30.73
CA THR A 189 -3.54 11.87 30.74
C THR A 189 -3.81 10.50 30.11
N ALA A 190 -4.49 9.61 30.83
CA ALA A 190 -4.97 8.35 30.29
C ALA A 190 -6.15 8.61 29.35
N ILE A 191 -5.95 8.48 28.03
CA ILE A 191 -7.01 8.68 27.03
C ILE A 191 -7.78 7.37 26.87
N VAL A 192 -7.07 6.28 26.54
CA VAL A 192 -7.61 4.92 26.46
C VAL A 192 -6.95 4.10 27.54
N SER A 193 -7.72 3.64 28.53
CA SER A 193 -7.22 2.76 29.60
C SER A 193 -8.37 2.29 30.49
N TRP A 194 -8.44 1.00 30.80
CA TRP A 194 -9.30 0.48 31.87
C TRP A 194 -8.79 0.91 33.26
N GLU A 195 -7.51 0.66 33.55
CA GLU A 195 -6.86 1.00 34.82
C GLU A 195 -5.45 1.57 34.62
N PRO A 196 -5.17 2.81 35.08
CA PRO A 196 -6.12 3.77 35.67
C PRO A 196 -7.22 4.13 34.68
N LYS A 197 -8.41 4.51 35.18
CA LYS A 197 -9.55 4.84 34.32
C LYS A 197 -9.20 6.01 33.40
N GLY A 198 -9.20 5.72 32.10
CA GLY A 198 -9.01 6.71 31.05
C GLY A 198 -10.28 7.50 30.73
N LEU A 199 -10.21 8.35 29.71
CA LEU A 199 -11.37 9.02 29.14
C LEU A 199 -12.27 8.03 28.38
N LEU A 200 -11.65 7.02 27.77
CA LEU A 200 -12.25 5.83 27.17
C LEU A 200 -11.85 4.62 28.02
N PHE A 201 -12.83 3.98 28.68
CA PHE A 201 -12.59 2.88 29.63
C PHE A 201 -13.69 1.81 29.64
N ASP A 202 -14.62 1.82 28.68
CA ASP A 202 -15.73 0.87 28.61
C ASP A 202 -15.36 -0.45 27.90
N SER A 203 -16.21 -1.48 28.04
CA SER A 203 -16.03 -2.79 27.42
C SER A 203 -16.25 -2.78 25.91
N ASP A 204 -17.12 -1.90 25.41
CA ASP A 204 -17.53 -1.80 24.02
C ASP A 204 -16.88 -0.61 23.31
N LYS A 205 -17.04 -0.56 21.99
CA LYS A 205 -16.48 0.51 21.15
C LYS A 205 -16.92 1.89 21.64
N LYS A 206 -15.96 2.79 21.86
CA LYS A 206 -16.20 4.19 22.22
C LYS A 206 -15.33 5.14 21.40
N GLU A 207 -15.73 6.40 21.35
CA GLU A 207 -15.05 7.47 20.64
C GLU A 207 -15.05 8.78 21.45
N ILE A 208 -14.04 9.63 21.24
CA ILE A 208 -13.90 10.95 21.86
C ILE A 208 -13.12 11.90 20.96
N ASP A 209 -13.46 13.20 21.00
CA ASP A 209 -12.60 14.25 20.49
C ASP A 209 -11.63 14.71 21.59
N TYR A 210 -10.33 14.50 21.38
CA TYR A 210 -9.26 14.88 22.31
C TYR A 210 -8.25 15.78 21.61
N HIS A 211 -8.14 17.03 22.07
CA HIS A 211 -7.20 18.03 21.56
C HIS A 211 -7.17 18.17 20.01
N GLY A 212 -8.36 18.09 19.39
CA GLY A 212 -8.53 18.21 17.93
C GLY A 212 -8.30 16.91 17.15
N MET A 213 -8.03 15.80 17.84
CA MET A 213 -7.96 14.45 17.27
C MET A 213 -9.26 13.71 17.59
N HIS A 214 -9.83 13.00 16.62
CA HIS A 214 -10.97 12.11 16.85
C HIS A 214 -10.47 10.69 17.10
N ILE A 215 -10.63 10.18 18.32
CA ILE A 215 -10.07 8.90 18.77
C ILE A 215 -11.20 7.90 18.99
N GLU A 216 -11.14 6.77 18.29
CA GLU A 216 -12.02 5.60 18.43
C GLU A 216 -11.21 4.43 19.01
N TRP A 217 -11.80 3.67 19.93
CA TRP A 217 -11.21 2.48 20.54
C TRP A 217 -12.24 1.35 20.63
N SER A 218 -11.78 0.10 20.45
CA SER A 218 -12.63 -1.09 20.44
C SER A 218 -13.32 -1.42 21.76
N GLY A 219 -12.78 -0.97 22.89
CA GLY A 219 -13.14 -1.45 24.23
C GLY A 219 -12.25 -2.61 24.70
N TYR A 220 -12.23 -2.86 26.01
CA TYR A 220 -11.35 -3.85 26.66
C TYR A 220 -11.82 -5.32 26.50
N ASP A 221 -13.07 -5.55 26.06
CA ASP A 221 -13.50 -6.91 25.68
C ASP A 221 -13.06 -7.24 24.24
N GLY A 222 -12.37 -6.31 23.57
CA GLY A 222 -11.87 -6.47 22.22
C GLY A 222 -12.95 -6.48 21.14
N VAL A 223 -12.53 -6.76 19.91
CA VAL A 223 -13.42 -6.82 18.75
C VAL A 223 -14.21 -8.12 18.79
N ASN A 224 -15.55 -8.03 18.76
CA ASN A 224 -16.47 -9.18 18.86
C ASN A 224 -16.24 -10.03 20.12
N GLU A 225 -15.98 -9.38 21.27
CA GLU A 225 -15.75 -10.03 22.57
C GLU A 225 -14.50 -10.94 22.60
N GLN A 226 -13.57 -10.73 21.67
CA GLN A 226 -12.27 -11.40 21.65
C GLN A 226 -11.23 -10.57 22.41
N LYS A 227 -11.11 -10.83 23.70
CA LYS A 227 -10.05 -10.31 24.57
C LYS A 227 -8.66 -10.51 23.95
N GLY A 228 -7.79 -9.50 24.03
CA GLY A 228 -6.49 -9.50 23.36
C GLY A 228 -6.51 -9.02 21.91
N ASN A 229 -7.69 -8.79 21.32
CA ASN A 229 -7.84 -8.24 19.97
C ASN A 229 -8.48 -6.85 20.04
N GLU A 230 -7.66 -5.81 20.05
CA GLU A 230 -8.11 -4.42 20.24
C GLU A 230 -7.61 -3.50 19.14
N TYR A 231 -8.25 -2.35 18.95
CA TYR A 231 -7.73 -1.32 18.07
C TYR A 231 -7.94 0.09 18.62
N ILE A 232 -7.07 0.99 18.18
CA ILE A 232 -7.21 2.44 18.32
C ILE A 232 -7.15 3.05 16.93
N LYS A 233 -8.09 3.94 16.62
CA LYS A 233 -8.07 4.76 15.40
C LYS A 233 -8.10 6.23 15.78
N ILE A 234 -7.17 7.00 15.22
CA ILE A 234 -7.05 8.44 15.40
C ILE A 234 -7.27 9.09 14.04
N THR A 235 -8.41 9.74 13.84
CA THR A 235 -8.73 10.46 12.61
C THR A 235 -8.33 11.94 12.74
N GLY A 236 -7.76 12.50 11.67
CA GLY A 236 -7.19 13.84 11.67
C GLY A 236 -5.67 13.81 11.86
N THR A 237 -5.09 14.90 12.37
CA THR A 237 -3.64 15.01 12.57
C THR A 237 -3.33 15.00 14.07
N THR A 238 -2.39 14.15 14.51
CA THR A 238 -1.99 14.12 15.91
C THR A 238 -1.46 15.49 16.34
N SER A 239 -2.02 16.06 17.40
CA SER A 239 -1.68 17.41 17.86
C SER A 239 -0.54 17.42 18.88
N GLU A 240 -0.23 16.27 19.47
CA GLU A 240 0.81 16.09 20.48
C GLU A 240 1.46 14.69 20.36
N MET A 241 2.50 14.45 21.16
CA MET A 241 3.05 13.10 21.29
C MET A 241 2.10 12.24 22.12
N LEU A 242 1.74 11.07 21.60
CA LEU A 242 0.95 10.09 22.33
C LEU A 242 1.81 8.89 22.72
N VAL A 243 1.55 8.33 23.90
CA VAL A 243 2.29 7.19 24.43
C VAL A 243 1.40 5.96 24.41
N MET A 244 1.87 4.91 23.74
CA MET A 244 1.19 3.62 23.61
C MET A 244 1.75 2.63 24.62
N LYS A 245 0.87 2.01 25.40
CA LYS A 245 1.23 0.93 26.32
C LYS A 245 0.31 -0.26 26.10
N VAL A 246 0.72 -1.42 26.60
CA VAL A 246 -0.14 -2.61 26.69
C VAL A 246 -0.08 -3.14 28.11
N HIS A 247 -1.24 -3.39 28.69
CA HIS A 247 -1.37 -4.05 29.99
C HIS A 247 -1.70 -5.53 29.76
N GLY A 248 -1.00 -6.44 30.44
CA GLY A 248 -1.31 -7.87 30.37
C GLY A 248 -2.02 -8.36 31.61
N TYR A 249 -3.31 -8.70 31.56
CA TYR A 249 -3.91 -9.46 32.65
C TYR A 249 -3.34 -10.88 32.69
N GLU A 250 -3.07 -11.43 31.52
CA GLU A 250 -2.30 -12.64 31.31
C GLU A 250 -0.95 -12.32 30.65
N ALA A 251 0.05 -13.19 30.86
CA ALA A 251 1.31 -13.07 30.15
C ALA A 251 1.12 -13.57 28.71
N GLY A 252 1.52 -12.76 27.72
CA GLY A 252 1.25 -13.04 26.32
C GLY A 252 2.15 -12.25 25.37
N THR A 253 1.98 -12.50 24.07
CA THR A 253 2.70 -11.75 23.02
C THR A 253 1.72 -10.79 22.36
N ALA A 254 1.97 -9.49 22.48
CA ALA A 254 1.24 -8.47 21.75
C ALA A 254 1.78 -8.39 20.31
N HIS A 255 0.95 -8.71 19.32
CA HIS A 255 1.24 -8.43 17.92
C HIS A 255 0.61 -7.10 17.55
N ILE A 256 1.43 -6.08 17.31
CA ILE A 256 0.99 -4.73 16.98
C ILE A 256 1.15 -4.51 15.49
N LYS A 257 0.07 -4.15 14.81
CA LYS A 257 0.07 -3.61 13.44
C LYS A 257 -0.39 -2.17 13.48
N TYR A 258 0.26 -1.30 12.72
CA TYR A 258 -0.14 0.10 12.65
C TYR A 258 0.01 0.66 11.24
N LYS A 259 -0.80 1.68 10.96
CA LYS A 259 -0.72 2.48 9.74
C LYS A 259 -0.98 3.94 10.05
N TRP A 260 -0.42 4.82 9.23
CA TRP A 260 -0.66 6.24 9.30
C TRP A 260 -0.74 6.86 7.91
N GLY A 261 -1.44 7.97 7.81
CA GLY A 261 -1.68 8.74 6.61
C GLY A 261 -2.70 8.10 5.68
N GLU A 262 -3.36 8.94 4.89
CA GLU A 262 -3.91 8.47 3.62
C GLU A 262 -2.69 8.19 2.72
N ALA A 263 -2.53 6.95 2.26
CA ALA A 263 -1.63 6.68 1.14
C ALA A 263 -1.88 7.76 0.09
N ASN A 264 -0.84 8.44 -0.42
CA ASN A 264 -1.02 9.48 -1.42
C ASN A 264 -1.83 8.86 -2.56
N GLN A 265 -3.13 9.13 -2.60
CA GLN A 265 -3.98 8.62 -3.65
C GLN A 265 -3.48 9.33 -4.90
N LYS A 266 -2.87 8.59 -5.83
CA LYS A 266 -2.53 9.12 -7.14
C LYS A 266 -3.86 9.44 -7.81
N ILE A 267 -4.16 10.73 -7.91
CA ILE A 267 -5.30 11.24 -8.65
C ILE A 267 -4.79 11.62 -10.02
N LEU A 268 -5.07 10.79 -11.02
CA LEU A 268 -4.66 11.02 -12.40
C LEU A 268 -5.78 11.74 -13.17
N PRO A 269 -5.56 12.95 -13.70
CA PRO A 269 -6.46 13.55 -14.67
C PRO A 269 -6.65 12.63 -15.88
N LEU A 270 -7.90 12.45 -16.30
CA LEU A 270 -8.25 11.72 -17.51
C LEU A 270 -9.24 12.55 -18.33
N LEU A 271 -8.94 12.68 -19.62
CA LEU A 271 -9.80 13.29 -20.62
C LEU A 271 -10.41 12.20 -21.50
N MET A 272 -11.74 12.13 -21.54
CA MET A 272 -12.47 11.29 -22.49
C MET A 272 -12.92 12.13 -23.69
N ILE A 273 -12.42 11.80 -24.89
CA ILE A 273 -12.84 12.40 -26.15
C ILE A 273 -13.81 11.45 -26.87
N ARG A 274 -15.06 11.89 -26.99
CA ARG A 274 -16.16 11.18 -27.65
C ARG A 274 -16.20 11.55 -29.13
N ILE A 275 -15.92 10.59 -30.01
CA ILE A 275 -15.87 10.80 -31.47
C ILE A 275 -17.17 10.34 -32.13
N ALA A 276 -17.96 11.28 -32.65
CA ALA A 276 -19.14 11.02 -33.47
C ALA A 276 -18.86 11.21 -34.97
N PHE A 277 -19.73 10.65 -35.81
CA PHE A 277 -19.68 10.70 -37.27
C PHE A 277 -21.02 11.18 -37.85
N ASN A 278 -21.05 11.42 -39.15
CA ASN A 278 -22.26 11.86 -39.84
C ASN A 278 -23.41 10.84 -39.77
N ASP A 279 -23.08 9.54 -39.71
CA ASP A 279 -24.02 8.42 -39.72
C ASP A 279 -24.10 7.66 -38.39
N TYR A 280 -23.21 7.95 -37.43
CA TYR A 280 -23.20 7.35 -36.09
C TYR A 280 -22.98 8.40 -35.01
N THR A 281 -23.97 8.50 -34.11
CA THR A 281 -23.93 9.36 -32.92
C THR A 281 -24.10 8.51 -31.67
N PHE A 282 -23.66 9.04 -30.53
CA PHE A 282 -23.76 8.34 -29.26
C PHE A 282 -25.21 8.10 -28.82
N HIS A 283 -25.44 6.92 -28.24
CA HIS A 283 -26.72 6.51 -27.66
C HIS A 283 -26.97 7.15 -26.30
N ASN A 284 -25.93 7.25 -25.47
CA ASN A 284 -26.02 7.72 -24.10
C ASN A 284 -25.32 9.07 -23.91
N SER A 285 -25.75 9.83 -22.90
CA SER A 285 -25.22 11.17 -22.64
C SER A 285 -23.80 11.16 -22.08
N ASP A 286 -23.15 12.31 -22.13
CA ASP A 286 -21.90 12.61 -21.41
C ASP A 286 -22.02 12.26 -19.92
N THR A 287 -23.11 12.63 -19.26
CA THR A 287 -23.35 12.37 -17.83
C THR A 287 -23.32 10.87 -17.49
N ILE A 288 -23.82 10.01 -18.39
CA ILE A 288 -23.78 8.55 -18.19
C ILE A 288 -22.35 8.05 -18.24
N TRP A 289 -21.58 8.49 -19.24
CA TRP A 289 -20.16 8.16 -19.37
C TRP A 289 -19.32 8.74 -18.22
N HIS A 290 -19.59 9.98 -17.80
CA HIS A 290 -18.91 10.61 -16.66
C HIS A 290 -19.07 9.77 -15.40
N ASN A 291 -20.31 9.37 -15.10
CA ASN A 291 -20.59 8.53 -13.94
C ASN A 291 -19.90 7.16 -14.06
N LYS A 292 -19.94 6.52 -15.24
CA LYS A 292 -19.30 5.22 -15.46
C LYS A 292 -17.78 5.27 -15.23
N ILE A 293 -17.11 6.33 -15.68
CA ILE A 293 -15.65 6.47 -15.57
C ILE A 293 -15.24 7.02 -14.21
N PHE A 294 -15.81 8.15 -13.81
CA PHE A 294 -15.34 8.92 -12.65
C PHE A 294 -16.15 8.66 -11.37
N GLY A 295 -17.35 8.09 -11.49
CA GLY A 295 -18.21 7.82 -10.34
C GLY A 295 -17.66 6.72 -9.43
N VAL A 296 -18.01 6.78 -8.15
CA VAL A 296 -17.53 5.87 -7.09
C VAL A 296 -18.57 4.82 -6.67
N ALA A 297 -19.68 4.71 -7.40
CA ALA A 297 -20.66 3.67 -7.17
C ALA A 297 -20.16 2.32 -7.70
N THR A 298 -20.60 1.21 -7.09
CA THR A 298 -20.26 -0.14 -7.54
C THR A 298 -20.59 -0.33 -9.02
N GLY A 299 -19.66 -0.93 -9.77
CA GLY A 299 -19.77 -1.10 -11.23
C GLY A 299 -19.18 0.05 -12.05
N ASN A 300 -18.81 1.17 -11.43
CA ASN A 300 -18.07 2.23 -12.10
C ASN A 300 -16.56 1.99 -12.02
N LEU A 301 -15.81 2.55 -12.98
CA LEU A 301 -14.37 2.35 -13.11
C LEU A 301 -13.60 2.84 -11.87
N ASN A 302 -13.95 4.01 -11.32
CA ASN A 302 -13.28 4.51 -10.11
C ASN A 302 -13.56 3.68 -8.85
N HIS A 303 -14.71 3.00 -8.77
CA HIS A 303 -14.96 2.02 -7.71
C HIS A 303 -14.06 0.79 -7.87
N TYR A 304 -13.92 0.28 -9.11
CA TYR A 304 -12.96 -0.78 -9.44
C TYR A 304 -11.53 -0.40 -9.06
N MET A 305 -11.04 0.74 -9.55
CA MET A 305 -9.69 1.22 -9.30
C MET A 305 -9.41 1.42 -7.81
N LYS A 306 -10.38 1.94 -7.04
CA LYS A 306 -10.25 2.07 -5.58
C LYS A 306 -10.05 0.73 -4.89
N GLU A 307 -10.79 -0.30 -5.30
CA GLU A 307 -10.68 -1.64 -4.71
C GLU A 307 -9.34 -2.29 -5.07
N ILE A 308 -8.98 -2.34 -6.36
CA ILE A 308 -7.79 -3.07 -6.78
C ILE A 308 -6.47 -2.37 -6.42
N SER A 309 -6.51 -1.05 -6.20
CA SER A 309 -5.36 -0.25 -5.76
C SER A 309 -5.29 -0.04 -4.25
N TYR A 310 -6.21 -0.62 -3.47
CA TYR A 310 -6.26 -0.43 -2.01
C TYR A 310 -6.37 1.05 -1.62
N ASN A 311 -7.22 1.80 -2.33
CA ASN A 311 -7.45 3.23 -2.17
C ASN A 311 -6.23 4.12 -2.47
N THR A 312 -5.26 3.63 -3.23
CA THR A 312 -4.05 4.40 -3.59
C THR A 312 -4.11 5.06 -4.97
N PHE A 313 -5.14 4.78 -5.77
CA PHE A 313 -5.29 5.35 -7.12
C PHE A 313 -6.74 5.72 -7.44
N GLN A 314 -6.94 6.80 -8.20
CA GLN A 314 -8.25 7.18 -8.75
C GLN A 314 -8.08 8.09 -9.98
N TYR A 315 -9.02 8.03 -10.93
CA TYR A 315 -9.11 9.00 -12.02
C TYR A 315 -9.95 10.21 -11.62
N LYS A 316 -9.60 11.38 -12.16
CA LYS A 316 -10.43 12.59 -12.07
C LYS A 316 -10.65 13.13 -13.49
N GLY A 317 -11.85 13.64 -13.77
CA GLY A 317 -12.10 14.35 -15.03
C GLY A 317 -11.13 15.51 -15.21
N ALA A 318 -10.57 15.61 -16.42
CA ALA A 318 -9.79 16.76 -16.84
C ALA A 318 -10.64 18.05 -16.71
N ASN A 319 -10.00 19.15 -16.36
CA ASN A 319 -10.57 20.48 -16.45
C ASN A 319 -10.75 20.86 -17.93
N GLU A 320 -12.00 21.08 -18.35
CA GLU A 320 -12.41 21.39 -19.72
C GLU A 320 -13.76 22.14 -19.71
N ASP A 321 -14.17 22.71 -20.86
CA ASP A 321 -15.37 23.56 -21.00
C ASP A 321 -16.31 23.16 -22.16
N ASN A 322 -16.51 21.85 -22.39
CA ASN A 322 -17.43 21.27 -23.37
C ASN A 322 -18.68 20.69 -22.68
N GLY A 323 -19.80 21.42 -22.75
CA GLY A 323 -21.05 20.93 -22.15
C GLY A 323 -21.06 21.13 -20.63
N ILE A 324 -20.74 20.09 -19.85
CA ILE A 324 -20.70 20.16 -18.38
C ILE A 324 -19.28 20.45 -17.93
N HIS A 325 -19.07 21.65 -17.38
CA HIS A 325 -17.75 22.13 -16.96
C HIS A 325 -16.98 21.15 -16.06
N ASN A 326 -15.76 20.79 -16.47
CA ASN A 326 -14.81 19.91 -15.79
C ASN A 326 -15.39 18.52 -15.46
N ASP A 327 -16.25 17.98 -16.32
CA ASP A 327 -16.69 16.60 -16.20
C ASP A 327 -15.70 15.62 -16.86
N GLY A 328 -14.69 16.16 -17.56
CA GLY A 328 -13.63 15.39 -18.21
C GLY A 328 -14.06 14.77 -19.53
N ILE A 329 -15.16 15.22 -20.13
CA ILE A 329 -15.72 14.68 -21.37
C ILE A 329 -15.84 15.77 -22.42
N ILE A 330 -15.18 15.57 -23.56
CA ILE A 330 -15.36 16.42 -24.74
C ILE A 330 -15.99 15.59 -25.84
N THR A 331 -17.11 16.06 -26.41
CA THR A 331 -17.74 15.43 -27.57
C THR A 331 -17.44 16.19 -28.86
N VAL A 332 -16.84 15.50 -29.82
CA VAL A 332 -16.49 16.03 -31.15
C VAL A 332 -17.19 15.24 -32.25
N SER A 333 -17.35 15.87 -33.41
CA SER A 333 -17.93 15.21 -34.60
C SER A 333 -16.97 15.34 -35.78
N LEU A 334 -16.56 14.20 -36.33
CA LEU A 334 -15.82 14.17 -37.59
C LEU A 334 -16.82 14.23 -38.75
N ASN A 335 -16.60 15.17 -39.67
CA ASN A 335 -17.42 15.33 -40.86
C ASN A 335 -17.11 14.26 -41.92
N GLU A 336 -17.37 13.00 -41.58
CA GLU A 336 -17.25 11.82 -42.41
C GLU A 336 -18.17 10.72 -41.86
N ASN A 337 -18.37 9.65 -42.64
CA ASN A 337 -19.07 8.46 -42.16
C ASN A 337 -18.14 7.58 -41.34
N HIS A 338 -18.70 6.75 -40.46
CA HIS A 338 -17.94 5.84 -39.62
C HIS A 338 -17.06 4.92 -40.48
N PRO A 339 -15.72 4.89 -40.25
CA PRO A 339 -14.79 4.23 -41.16
C PRO A 339 -14.78 2.70 -41.05
N ASN A 340 -15.34 2.17 -39.96
CA ASN A 340 -15.42 0.73 -39.69
C ASN A 340 -14.06 0.03 -39.81
N THR A 341 -13.06 0.55 -39.08
CA THR A 341 -11.69 0.03 -39.16
C THR A 341 -11.55 -1.35 -38.52
N ALA A 342 -12.48 -1.76 -37.67
CA ALA A 342 -12.36 -2.99 -36.89
C ALA A 342 -10.97 -3.07 -36.22
N GLY A 343 -10.17 -4.10 -36.53
CA GLY A 343 -8.81 -4.27 -36.02
C GLY A 343 -7.70 -3.48 -36.73
N ASP A 344 -8.00 -2.70 -37.77
CA ASP A 344 -7.02 -1.84 -38.45
C ASP A 344 -6.81 -0.53 -37.68
N SER A 345 -6.04 -0.60 -36.58
CA SER A 345 -5.78 0.55 -35.70
C SER A 345 -5.06 1.69 -36.41
N GLU A 346 -4.12 1.38 -37.33
CA GLU A 346 -3.38 2.38 -38.12
C GLU A 346 -4.33 3.26 -38.95
N ALA A 347 -5.36 2.66 -39.55
CA ALA A 347 -6.36 3.40 -40.32
C ALA A 347 -7.15 4.42 -39.49
N PHE A 348 -7.14 4.33 -38.16
CA PHE A 348 -7.87 5.23 -37.26
C PHE A 348 -7.01 6.37 -36.69
N LEU A 349 -5.67 6.27 -36.71
CA LEU A 349 -4.76 7.23 -36.05
C LEU A 349 -4.97 8.69 -36.48
N SER A 350 -5.12 8.94 -37.79
CA SER A 350 -5.36 10.31 -38.30
C SER A 350 -6.66 10.94 -37.78
N ARG A 351 -7.65 10.12 -37.40
CA ARG A 351 -8.93 10.57 -36.83
C ARG A 351 -8.78 10.95 -35.36
N LEU A 352 -7.91 10.28 -34.62
CA LEU A 352 -7.58 10.67 -33.24
C LEU A 352 -6.95 12.07 -33.23
N ASN A 353 -6.00 12.34 -34.12
CA ASN A 353 -5.41 13.68 -34.27
C ASN A 353 -6.46 14.75 -34.57
N ARG A 354 -7.36 14.49 -35.53
CA ARG A 354 -8.45 15.42 -35.85
C ARG A 354 -9.42 15.60 -34.69
N ALA A 355 -9.70 14.56 -33.92
CA ALA A 355 -10.56 14.63 -32.75
C ALA A 355 -9.93 15.49 -31.64
N VAL A 356 -8.63 15.31 -31.36
CA VAL A 356 -7.88 16.16 -30.42
C VAL A 356 -7.89 17.62 -30.86
N SER A 357 -7.65 17.91 -32.14
CA SER A 357 -7.71 19.29 -32.65
C SER A 357 -9.10 19.92 -32.57
N LEU A 358 -10.18 19.12 -32.58
CA LEU A 358 -11.54 19.60 -32.35
C LEU A 358 -11.86 19.78 -30.86
N ALA A 359 -11.12 19.09 -29.98
CA ALA A 359 -11.27 19.17 -28.53
C ALA A 359 -10.49 20.35 -27.91
N ASP A 360 -9.34 20.69 -28.48
CA ASP A 360 -8.42 21.78 -28.08
C ASP A 360 -9.11 23.11 -27.70
N PRO A 361 -10.14 23.62 -28.40
CA PRO A 361 -10.82 24.85 -27.98
C PRO A 361 -11.50 24.79 -26.60
N PHE A 362 -11.70 23.60 -26.03
CA PHE A 362 -12.39 23.39 -24.76
C PHE A 362 -11.43 23.01 -23.61
N ILE A 363 -10.15 22.76 -23.89
CA ILE A 363 -9.17 22.34 -22.90
C ILE A 363 -7.82 22.97 -23.18
N ASP A 364 -7.21 23.58 -22.16
CA ASP A 364 -5.81 24.01 -22.21
C ASP A 364 -4.94 22.83 -21.78
N PHE A 365 -4.27 22.16 -22.72
CA PHE A 365 -3.42 21.01 -22.44
C PHE A 365 -2.16 21.40 -21.66
N SER A 366 -1.68 22.64 -21.79
CA SER A 366 -0.43 23.09 -21.14
C SER A 366 -0.51 23.07 -19.62
N GLN A 367 -1.73 23.12 -19.05
CA GLN A 367 -1.93 23.04 -17.60
C GLN A 367 -1.52 21.67 -17.01
N TYR A 368 -1.43 20.63 -17.84
CA TYR A 368 -1.07 19.28 -17.41
C TYR A 368 0.42 18.97 -17.60
N ASP A 369 1.18 19.78 -18.35
CA ASP A 369 2.64 19.66 -18.44
C ASP A 369 3.26 20.20 -17.14
N THR A 370 3.14 19.41 -16.08
CA THR A 370 3.55 19.76 -14.72
C THR A 370 5.05 19.77 -14.55
N ASN A 371 5.77 19.02 -15.39
CA ASN A 371 7.23 18.95 -15.39
C ASN A 371 7.89 19.99 -16.33
N HIS A 372 7.09 20.65 -17.18
CA HIS A 372 7.49 21.70 -18.13
C HIS A 372 8.49 21.22 -19.20
N ASP A 373 8.36 19.98 -19.67
CA ASP A 373 9.23 19.40 -20.70
C ASP A 373 8.69 19.55 -22.14
N GLY A 374 7.54 20.21 -22.28
CA GLY A 374 6.88 20.47 -23.56
C GLY A 374 6.08 19.28 -24.09
N ALA A 375 5.75 18.31 -23.24
CA ALA A 375 4.90 17.17 -23.59
C ALA A 375 4.03 16.73 -22.42
N ILE A 376 3.00 15.94 -22.73
CA ILE A 376 2.14 15.31 -21.73
C ILE A 376 2.49 13.82 -21.65
N SER A 377 2.98 13.41 -20.49
CA SER A 377 3.16 12.00 -20.14
C SER A 377 1.87 11.37 -19.60
N LYS A 378 1.79 10.04 -19.61
CA LYS A 378 0.67 9.26 -19.03
C LYS A 378 0.49 9.45 -17.52
N ASP A 379 1.50 9.98 -16.82
CA ASP A 379 1.46 10.31 -15.40
C ASP A 379 0.85 11.70 -15.11
N GLU A 380 0.70 12.52 -16.14
CA GLU A 380 0.23 13.91 -16.05
C GLU A 380 -1.23 14.06 -16.48
N LEU A 381 -1.58 13.49 -17.64
CA LEU A 381 -2.94 13.43 -18.15
C LEU A 381 -3.09 12.21 -19.05
N GLN A 382 -4.08 11.37 -18.75
CA GLN A 382 -4.44 10.27 -19.63
C GLN A 382 -5.50 10.70 -20.66
N ILE A 383 -5.27 10.42 -21.93
CA ILE A 383 -6.25 10.64 -23.00
C ILE A 383 -6.92 9.31 -23.37
N MET A 384 -8.25 9.30 -23.35
CA MET A 384 -9.08 8.16 -23.69
C MET A 384 -10.06 8.55 -24.79
N PHE A 385 -10.21 7.71 -25.81
CA PHE A 385 -11.18 7.89 -26.87
C PHE A 385 -12.30 6.88 -26.75
N ILE A 386 -13.51 7.34 -27.01
CA ILE A 386 -14.66 6.47 -27.24
C ILE A 386 -15.26 6.81 -28.59
N VAL A 387 -15.50 5.79 -29.40
CA VAL A 387 -15.92 5.94 -30.79
C VAL A 387 -17.38 5.53 -30.93
N ALA A 388 -18.24 6.44 -31.41
CA ALA A 388 -19.65 6.15 -31.65
C ALA A 388 -19.78 5.00 -32.67
N GLY A 389 -20.43 3.91 -32.30
CA GLY A 389 -20.39 2.67 -33.05
C GLY A 389 -20.18 1.47 -32.14
N GLN A 390 -19.74 0.35 -32.72
CA GLN A 390 -19.58 -0.92 -32.02
C GLN A 390 -18.13 -1.19 -31.59
N GLU A 391 -17.98 -2.00 -30.54
CA GLU A 391 -16.73 -2.63 -30.15
C GLU A 391 -16.56 -3.93 -30.95
N SER A 392 -15.59 -3.94 -31.85
CA SER A 392 -15.39 -5.03 -32.82
C SER A 392 -15.00 -6.35 -32.15
N ALA A 393 -14.41 -6.32 -30.95
CA ALA A 393 -14.16 -7.53 -30.16
C ALA A 393 -15.44 -8.34 -29.86
N THR A 394 -16.62 -7.70 -29.88
CA THR A 394 -17.91 -8.37 -29.69
C THR A 394 -18.56 -8.86 -30.99
N GLY A 395 -17.93 -8.64 -32.14
CA GLY A 395 -18.49 -8.92 -33.46
C GLY A 395 -19.48 -7.86 -33.97
N GLY A 396 -19.64 -6.74 -33.25
CA GLY A 396 -20.48 -5.63 -33.65
C GLY A 396 -19.90 -4.81 -34.82
N ASN A 397 -20.79 -4.25 -35.64
CA ASN A 397 -20.44 -3.49 -36.84
C ASN A 397 -21.42 -2.32 -37.11
N PRO A 398 -20.97 -1.16 -37.60
CA PRO A 398 -19.57 -0.79 -37.79
C PRO A 398 -18.90 -0.48 -36.46
N GLY A 399 -17.60 -0.76 -36.37
CA GLY A 399 -16.87 -0.67 -35.11
C GLY A 399 -15.38 -0.44 -35.24
N VAL A 400 -14.78 -0.31 -34.06
CA VAL A 400 -13.35 -0.23 -33.81
C VAL A 400 -12.99 -1.30 -32.79
N TRP A 401 -11.76 -1.79 -32.83
CA TRP A 401 -11.23 -2.70 -31.82
C TRP A 401 -10.58 -1.89 -30.70
N ALA A 402 -10.95 -2.17 -29.45
CA ALA A 402 -10.34 -1.54 -28.28
C ALA A 402 -8.82 -1.77 -28.25
N HIS A 403 -8.06 -0.71 -28.02
CA HIS A 403 -6.59 -0.80 -27.92
C HIS A 403 -6.01 0.42 -27.18
N SER A 404 -4.80 0.24 -26.67
CA SER A 404 -3.92 1.29 -26.17
C SER A 404 -2.67 1.39 -27.02
N TRP A 405 -2.20 2.61 -27.28
CA TRP A 405 -0.95 2.84 -28.00
C TRP A 405 -0.40 4.24 -27.73
N CYS A 406 0.63 4.62 -28.49
CA CYS A 406 1.19 5.97 -28.50
C CYS A 406 1.54 6.37 -29.95
N MET A 407 1.64 7.67 -30.21
CA MET A 407 1.91 8.22 -31.52
C MET A 407 3.42 8.27 -31.79
N TYR A 408 3.84 7.65 -32.90
CA TYR A 408 5.25 7.61 -33.34
C TYR A 408 5.38 7.49 -34.87
N GLY A 409 6.35 8.21 -35.43
CA GLY A 409 6.74 8.11 -36.84
C GLY A 409 5.87 8.95 -37.79
N ASP A 410 6.23 8.90 -39.08
CA ASP A 410 5.67 9.80 -40.11
C ASP A 410 4.16 9.60 -40.37
N ASN A 411 3.64 8.41 -40.09
CA ASN A 411 2.22 8.07 -40.30
C ASN A 411 1.35 8.29 -39.05
N ALA A 412 1.96 8.56 -37.89
CA ALA A 412 1.30 8.74 -36.61
C ALA A 412 2.01 9.82 -35.80
N VAL A 413 2.11 11.02 -36.38
CA VAL A 413 2.76 12.18 -35.73
C VAL A 413 1.92 12.61 -34.53
N ALA A 414 2.55 12.66 -33.36
CA ALA A 414 1.94 13.17 -32.14
C ALA A 414 1.49 14.63 -32.32
N PRO A 415 0.23 14.97 -31.99
CA PRO A 415 -0.27 16.32 -32.18
C PRO A 415 0.29 17.24 -31.10
N THR A 416 0.54 18.49 -31.48
CA THR A 416 0.98 19.54 -30.56
C THR A 416 -0.13 20.58 -30.41
N HIS A 417 -0.55 20.79 -29.18
CA HIS A 417 -1.62 21.70 -28.79
C HIS A 417 -1.19 22.47 -27.55
N ASP A 418 -1.52 23.76 -27.44
CA ASP A 418 -1.09 24.64 -26.34
C ASP A 418 0.43 24.64 -26.04
N GLY A 419 1.25 24.31 -27.04
CA GLY A 419 2.71 24.23 -26.89
C GLY A 419 3.23 22.94 -26.27
N VAL A 420 2.37 21.93 -26.07
CA VAL A 420 2.74 20.60 -25.54
C VAL A 420 2.42 19.49 -26.53
N GLU A 421 3.30 18.50 -26.64
CA GLU A 421 3.14 17.29 -27.45
C GLU A 421 2.26 16.26 -26.71
N LEU A 422 1.27 15.68 -27.40
CA LEU A 422 0.30 14.76 -26.80
C LEU A 422 0.50 13.33 -27.29
N MET A 423 0.31 12.34 -26.41
CA MET A 423 0.30 10.91 -26.73
C MET A 423 1.59 10.41 -27.41
N SER A 424 2.74 11.09 -27.25
CA SER A 424 3.98 10.76 -27.95
C SER A 424 4.73 9.61 -27.27
N CYS A 425 5.07 8.57 -28.03
CA CYS A 425 5.87 7.45 -27.51
C CYS A 425 7.24 7.89 -26.99
N GLN A 426 7.80 8.97 -27.55
CA GLN A 426 9.12 9.48 -27.17
C GLN A 426 9.09 10.24 -25.84
N LYS A 427 7.90 10.59 -25.36
CA LYS A 427 7.65 11.43 -24.19
C LYS A 427 6.78 10.74 -23.14
N ASP A 428 6.71 9.41 -23.21
CA ASP A 428 5.90 8.58 -22.31
C ASP A 428 4.41 8.96 -22.30
N GLY A 429 3.92 9.52 -23.41
CA GLY A 429 2.51 9.79 -23.63
C GLY A 429 1.83 8.60 -24.29
N THR A 430 0.62 8.28 -23.85
CA THR A 430 -0.19 7.17 -24.39
C THR A 430 -1.63 7.63 -24.64
N TYR A 431 -2.41 6.78 -25.32
CA TYR A 431 -3.85 6.88 -25.38
C TYR A 431 -4.49 5.50 -25.27
N SER A 432 -5.75 5.45 -24.86
CA SER A 432 -6.62 4.28 -25.03
C SER A 432 -7.84 4.60 -25.89
N LEU A 433 -8.39 3.59 -26.55
CA LEU A 433 -9.58 3.71 -27.40
C LEU A 433 -10.47 2.48 -27.23
N PHE A 434 -11.79 2.66 -27.30
CA PHE A 434 -12.77 1.56 -27.40
C PHE A 434 -14.04 2.01 -28.15
N GLY A 435 -14.79 1.04 -28.66
CA GLY A 435 -16.10 1.28 -29.28
C GLY A 435 -17.19 1.57 -28.25
N GLU A 436 -18.13 2.47 -28.56
CA GLU A 436 -19.19 2.86 -27.63
C GLU A 436 -20.04 1.68 -27.15
N ARG A 437 -20.39 0.77 -28.07
CA ARG A 437 -21.41 -0.26 -27.88
C ARG A 437 -20.82 -1.66 -27.94
N GLN A 438 -21.17 -2.50 -26.98
CA GLN A 438 -20.99 -3.95 -27.06
C GLN A 438 -22.35 -4.54 -27.47
N ILE A 439 -22.56 -4.63 -28.78
CA ILE A 439 -23.83 -5.04 -29.39
C ILE A 439 -25.01 -4.14 -29.00
N ASP A 440 -25.76 -4.50 -27.96
CA ASP A 440 -27.02 -3.88 -27.55
C ASP A 440 -26.91 -3.10 -26.23
N HIS A 441 -25.71 -3.00 -25.65
CA HIS A 441 -25.41 -2.18 -24.48
C HIS A 441 -24.16 -1.31 -24.67
N ASP A 442 -23.95 -0.34 -23.78
CA ASP A 442 -22.68 0.41 -23.76
C ASP A 442 -21.54 -0.52 -23.34
N ALA A 443 -20.32 -0.25 -23.82
CA ALA A 443 -19.14 -0.95 -23.35
C ALA A 443 -19.06 -0.97 -21.81
N THR A 444 -18.83 -2.17 -21.27
CA THR A 444 -18.68 -2.41 -19.83
C THR A 444 -17.32 -1.92 -19.34
N ILE A 445 -17.14 -1.83 -18.01
CA ILE A 445 -15.89 -1.33 -17.44
C ILE A 445 -14.70 -2.27 -17.67
N GLY A 446 -14.94 -3.55 -18.00
CA GLY A 446 -13.89 -4.54 -18.24
C GLY A 446 -12.92 -4.16 -19.35
N VAL A 447 -13.43 -3.91 -20.56
CA VAL A 447 -12.60 -3.47 -21.69
C VAL A 447 -11.92 -2.12 -21.39
N ILE A 448 -12.64 -1.20 -20.74
CA ILE A 448 -12.11 0.12 -20.40
C ILE A 448 -10.94 0.02 -19.41
N ALA A 449 -11.08 -0.82 -18.37
CA ALA A 449 -10.06 -1.05 -17.37
C ALA A 449 -8.85 -1.79 -17.95
N HIS A 450 -9.06 -2.72 -18.88
CA HIS A 450 -8.01 -3.44 -19.59
C HIS A 450 -7.14 -2.48 -20.41
N GLU A 451 -7.76 -1.65 -21.26
CA GLU A 451 -7.01 -0.69 -22.08
C GLU A 451 -6.27 0.37 -21.25
N LEU A 452 -6.87 0.82 -20.14
CA LEU A 452 -6.18 1.68 -19.19
C LEU A 452 -5.04 0.96 -18.44
N GLY A 453 -5.14 -0.36 -18.28
CA GLY A 453 -4.07 -1.23 -17.80
C GLY A 453 -2.79 -1.03 -18.62
N HIS A 454 -2.90 -1.11 -19.94
CA HIS A 454 -1.81 -0.80 -20.86
C HIS A 454 -1.41 0.67 -20.77
N ALA A 455 -2.38 1.58 -20.93
CA ALA A 455 -2.09 2.98 -21.19
C ALA A 455 -1.46 3.72 -20.00
N VAL A 456 -1.81 3.34 -18.76
CA VAL A 456 -1.39 4.05 -17.54
C VAL A 456 -0.33 3.26 -16.77
N PHE A 457 -0.35 1.93 -16.83
CA PHE A 457 0.49 1.08 -15.97
C PHE A 457 1.50 0.22 -16.73
N ASP A 458 1.62 0.40 -18.05
CA ASP A 458 2.52 -0.36 -18.93
C ASP A 458 2.38 -1.88 -18.79
N LEU A 459 1.17 -2.34 -18.47
CA LEU A 459 0.93 -3.77 -18.35
C LEU A 459 0.87 -4.37 -19.77
N PRO A 460 1.55 -5.49 -20.05
CA PRO A 460 1.34 -6.22 -21.30
C PRO A 460 0.05 -7.05 -21.25
N ASP A 461 -0.38 -7.52 -22.41
CA ASP A 461 -1.36 -8.60 -22.48
C ASP A 461 -0.78 -9.87 -21.84
N LEU A 462 -1.58 -10.50 -20.98
CA LEU A 462 -1.23 -11.73 -20.29
C LEU A 462 -2.07 -12.93 -20.75
N TYR A 463 -3.02 -12.73 -21.67
CA TYR A 463 -3.46 -13.80 -22.55
C TYR A 463 -2.40 -14.03 -23.63
N ASP A 464 -2.50 -15.17 -24.30
CA ASP A 464 -1.59 -15.50 -25.39
C ASP A 464 -2.02 -14.79 -26.68
N THR A 465 -1.19 -13.83 -27.11
CA THR A 465 -1.47 -13.00 -28.27
C THR A 465 -1.37 -13.74 -29.60
N ASP A 466 -0.74 -14.92 -29.65
CA ASP A 466 -0.70 -15.74 -30.87
C ASP A 466 -1.87 -16.74 -30.98
N GLY A 467 -2.61 -16.89 -29.88
CA GLY A 467 -3.84 -17.68 -29.78
C GLY A 467 -3.62 -19.18 -29.60
N SER A 468 -2.39 -19.63 -29.29
CA SER A 468 -2.10 -21.05 -29.04
C SER A 468 -2.51 -21.54 -27.64
N SER A 469 -2.57 -20.63 -26.65
CA SER A 469 -3.04 -20.90 -25.28
C SER A 469 -4.00 -19.81 -24.74
N ASN A 470 -4.41 -19.91 -23.47
CA ASN A 470 -5.18 -18.86 -22.77
C ASN A 470 -4.31 -17.88 -21.95
N GLY A 471 -2.98 -18.08 -21.90
CA GLY A 471 -2.11 -17.35 -20.96
C GLY A 471 -2.62 -17.49 -19.52
N ILE A 472 -2.87 -16.37 -18.83
CA ILE A 472 -3.45 -16.38 -17.46
C ILE A 472 -4.97 -16.63 -17.41
N GLY A 473 -5.64 -16.74 -18.56
CA GLY A 473 -7.08 -16.94 -18.65
C GLY A 473 -7.91 -15.91 -17.89
N ASN A 474 -9.00 -16.37 -17.25
CA ASN A 474 -9.98 -15.57 -16.54
C ASN A 474 -9.53 -15.12 -15.15
N PHE A 475 -8.27 -15.39 -14.76
CA PHE A 475 -7.74 -15.09 -13.43
C PHE A 475 -7.27 -13.64 -13.24
N GLY A 476 -7.09 -12.86 -14.32
CA GLY A 476 -6.61 -11.49 -14.20
C GLY A 476 -7.15 -10.54 -15.26
N LEU A 477 -7.19 -9.24 -14.93
CA LEU A 477 -7.64 -8.16 -15.82
C LEU A 477 -6.93 -8.16 -17.18
N MET A 478 -5.62 -8.41 -17.21
CA MET A 478 -4.84 -8.40 -18.45
C MET A 478 -4.95 -9.73 -19.25
N GLY A 479 -5.82 -10.65 -18.81
CA GLY A 479 -6.20 -11.86 -19.53
C GLY A 479 -7.68 -11.84 -19.91
N GLY A 480 -8.32 -13.00 -19.94
CA GLY A 480 -9.77 -13.13 -20.13
C GLY A 480 -10.61 -12.53 -18.98
N GLY A 481 -9.98 -12.26 -17.83
CA GLY A 481 -10.64 -11.75 -16.64
C GLY A 481 -11.29 -10.37 -16.79
N ALA A 482 -10.94 -9.61 -17.84
CA ALA A 482 -11.63 -8.38 -18.23
C ALA A 482 -13.09 -8.62 -18.68
N TRP A 483 -13.42 -9.83 -19.14
CA TRP A 483 -14.75 -10.19 -19.65
C TRP A 483 -15.63 -10.93 -18.64
N ASN A 484 -15.12 -11.15 -17.43
CA ASN A 484 -15.83 -11.90 -16.40
C ASN A 484 -17.12 -11.19 -15.93
N THR A 485 -17.97 -11.99 -15.30
CA THR A 485 -19.28 -11.59 -14.78
C THR A 485 -19.51 -12.26 -13.44
N LYS A 486 -20.08 -11.55 -12.47
CA LYS A 486 -20.57 -12.20 -11.24
C LYS A 486 -22.01 -12.70 -11.41
N PRO A 487 -22.57 -13.45 -10.44
CA PRO A 487 -23.95 -13.88 -10.53
C PRO A 487 -24.90 -12.66 -10.58
N ASN A 488 -25.85 -12.71 -11.50
CA ASN A 488 -26.82 -11.64 -11.82
C ASN A 488 -26.29 -10.46 -12.65
N ASP A 489 -25.01 -10.46 -13.04
CA ASP A 489 -24.59 -9.62 -14.16
C ASP A 489 -25.29 -10.11 -15.43
N SER A 490 -25.56 -9.18 -16.32
CA SER A 490 -26.27 -9.39 -17.59
C SER A 490 -25.37 -9.20 -18.82
N MET A 491 -24.20 -8.59 -18.63
CA MET A 491 -23.30 -8.17 -19.70
C MET A 491 -21.86 -8.59 -19.38
N ALA A 492 -21.14 -9.11 -20.37
CA ALA A 492 -19.74 -9.52 -20.21
C ALA A 492 -18.85 -8.31 -19.84
N GLY A 493 -17.98 -8.48 -18.84
CA GLY A 493 -17.08 -7.43 -18.35
C GLY A 493 -17.73 -6.39 -17.42
N GLU A 494 -18.95 -6.64 -16.90
CA GLU A 494 -19.53 -5.82 -15.82
C GLU A 494 -18.74 -5.93 -14.52
N THR A 495 -18.22 -7.13 -14.24
CA THR A 495 -17.38 -7.42 -13.06
C THR A 495 -16.05 -8.00 -13.52
N PRO A 496 -15.13 -7.17 -14.07
CA PRO A 496 -13.78 -7.61 -14.36
C PRO A 496 -13.09 -7.99 -13.05
N VAL A 497 -12.29 -9.04 -13.06
CA VAL A 497 -11.60 -9.50 -11.84
C VAL A 497 -10.42 -8.61 -11.48
N HIS A 498 -9.83 -8.83 -10.30
CA HIS A 498 -8.61 -8.16 -9.92
C HIS A 498 -7.49 -8.40 -10.93
N MET A 499 -6.60 -7.42 -11.08
CA MET A 499 -5.25 -7.66 -11.60
C MET A 499 -4.56 -8.79 -10.81
N THR A 500 -3.74 -9.59 -11.48
CA THR A 500 -2.87 -10.55 -10.78
C THR A 500 -1.93 -9.83 -9.82
N GLY A 501 -1.39 -10.55 -8.83
CA GLY A 501 -0.37 -10.01 -7.94
C GLY A 501 0.80 -9.36 -8.68
N TRP A 502 1.23 -9.95 -9.80
CA TRP A 502 2.28 -9.38 -10.66
C TRP A 502 1.88 -8.02 -11.25
N SER A 503 0.70 -7.92 -11.86
CA SER A 503 0.21 -6.66 -12.43
C SER A 503 0.02 -5.57 -11.37
N LYS A 504 -0.41 -5.93 -10.15
CA LYS A 504 -0.49 -4.98 -9.02
C LYS A 504 0.88 -4.45 -8.59
N ILE A 505 1.93 -5.28 -8.66
CA ILE A 505 3.31 -4.84 -8.40
C ILE A 505 3.75 -3.84 -9.46
N LYS A 506 3.58 -4.15 -10.75
CA LYS A 506 3.97 -3.26 -11.86
C LYS A 506 3.22 -1.93 -11.83
N ALA A 507 1.92 -1.95 -11.52
CA ALA A 507 1.10 -0.74 -11.34
C ALA A 507 1.44 0.07 -10.07
N GLY A 508 2.31 -0.44 -9.18
CA GLY A 508 2.69 0.22 -7.94
C GLY A 508 1.63 0.19 -6.84
N PHE A 509 0.60 -0.65 -6.97
CA PHE A 509 -0.49 -0.76 -6.01
C PHE A 509 -0.14 -1.57 -4.77
N ILE A 510 0.87 -2.44 -4.86
CA ILE A 510 1.36 -3.22 -3.74
C ILE A 510 2.86 -3.45 -3.82
N THR A 511 3.51 -3.47 -2.65
CA THR A 511 4.86 -4.01 -2.49
C THR A 511 4.76 -5.41 -1.88
N PRO A 512 5.32 -6.45 -2.52
CA PRO A 512 5.19 -7.81 -2.01
C PRO A 512 6.10 -8.04 -0.80
N ILE A 513 5.68 -8.93 0.09
CA ILE A 513 6.48 -9.38 1.23
C ILE A 513 7.36 -10.53 0.76
N THR A 514 8.68 -10.36 0.81
CA THR A 514 9.61 -11.43 0.42
C THR A 514 9.69 -12.48 1.53
N ILE A 515 9.59 -13.76 1.16
CA ILE A 515 9.84 -14.89 2.04
C ILE A 515 11.25 -15.40 1.75
N ASP A 516 12.17 -15.12 2.67
CA ASP A 516 13.59 -15.50 2.63
C ASP A 516 14.01 -16.40 3.80
N THR A 517 13.05 -16.85 4.60
CA THR A 517 13.20 -17.88 5.62
C THR A 517 11.95 -18.74 5.69
N ASN A 518 12.05 -19.93 6.26
CA ASN A 518 10.88 -20.77 6.57
C ASN A 518 9.83 -19.98 7.38
N LYS A 519 8.56 -20.23 7.06
CA LYS A 519 7.37 -19.69 7.76
C LYS A 519 6.42 -20.84 8.04
N GLU A 520 5.88 -20.88 9.25
CA GLU A 520 4.82 -21.81 9.62
C GLU A 520 3.56 -20.98 9.91
N ASN A 521 2.39 -21.51 9.53
CA ASN A 521 1.08 -20.87 9.70
C ASN A 521 1.03 -19.44 9.16
N LEU A 522 1.64 -19.19 8.00
CA LEU A 522 1.66 -17.91 7.33
C LEU A 522 0.26 -17.53 6.85
N SER A 523 -0.24 -16.36 7.27
CA SER A 523 -1.54 -15.86 6.82
C SER A 523 -1.46 -15.11 5.48
N VAL A 524 -2.31 -15.52 4.53
CA VAL A 524 -2.51 -14.88 3.22
C VAL A 524 -3.92 -14.28 3.15
N ILE A 525 -3.99 -12.95 3.22
CA ILE A 525 -5.24 -12.18 3.27
C ILE A 525 -5.74 -11.95 1.84
N GLY A 526 -7.05 -12.14 1.61
CA GLY A 526 -7.68 -12.06 0.29
C GLY A 526 -7.53 -10.72 -0.45
N SER A 527 -7.45 -10.81 -1.77
CA SER A 527 -7.27 -9.71 -2.75
C SER A 527 -8.24 -8.54 -2.64
N ALA A 528 -9.47 -8.79 -2.18
CA ALA A 528 -10.53 -7.79 -1.99
C ALA A 528 -10.43 -7.04 -0.63
N SER A 529 -9.48 -7.40 0.24
CA SER A 529 -9.25 -6.73 1.52
C SER A 529 -8.31 -5.53 1.36
N PHE A 530 -8.54 -4.44 2.11
CA PHE A 530 -7.56 -3.35 2.25
C PHE A 530 -6.26 -3.78 2.93
N ASP A 531 -6.28 -4.92 3.64
CA ASP A 531 -5.11 -5.51 4.28
C ASP A 531 -4.57 -6.70 3.46
N TYR A 532 -4.84 -6.76 2.15
CA TYR A 532 -4.34 -7.79 1.24
C TYR A 532 -2.83 -8.03 1.42
N THR A 533 -2.44 -9.30 1.46
CA THR A 533 -1.03 -9.70 1.51
C THR A 533 -0.66 -10.44 0.23
N LEU A 534 0.43 -10.00 -0.39
CA LEU A 534 1.06 -10.66 -1.53
C LEU A 534 2.46 -11.08 -1.11
N TYR A 535 2.75 -12.38 -1.19
CA TYR A 535 4.07 -12.90 -0.86
C TYR A 535 4.87 -13.21 -2.13
N LYS A 536 6.18 -12.95 -2.07
CA LYS A 536 7.15 -13.29 -3.12
C LYS A 536 8.15 -14.30 -2.57
N ILE A 537 8.33 -15.42 -3.28
CA ILE A 537 9.31 -16.46 -2.94
C ILE A 537 10.34 -16.53 -4.07
N PRO A 538 11.58 -16.06 -3.86
CA PRO A 538 12.62 -16.17 -4.87
C PRO A 538 12.95 -17.63 -5.19
N THR A 539 13.12 -17.98 -6.47
CA THR A 539 13.58 -19.32 -6.87
C THR A 539 15.09 -19.50 -6.72
N GLY A 540 15.83 -18.43 -6.38
CA GLY A 540 17.29 -18.37 -6.42
C GLY A 540 17.89 -17.98 -7.78
N LYS A 541 17.08 -17.91 -8.85
CA LYS A 541 17.44 -17.27 -10.12
C LYS A 541 16.94 -15.82 -10.11
N LYS A 542 17.78 -14.90 -10.61
CA LYS A 542 17.42 -13.48 -10.71
C LYS A 542 16.19 -13.34 -11.61
N ASP A 543 15.26 -12.47 -11.22
CA ASP A 543 14.04 -12.14 -11.97
C ASP A 543 13.03 -13.31 -12.11
N GLU A 544 13.31 -14.49 -11.51
CA GLU A 544 12.40 -15.64 -11.48
C GLU A 544 11.94 -15.97 -10.05
N TYR A 545 10.63 -16.00 -9.81
CA TYR A 545 10.06 -16.15 -8.47
C TYR A 545 8.61 -16.63 -8.50
N PHE A 546 8.13 -17.16 -7.37
CA PHE A 546 6.71 -17.42 -7.17
C PHE A 546 6.04 -16.26 -6.44
N LEU A 547 4.78 -15.98 -6.79
CA LEU A 547 3.89 -15.11 -6.01
C LEU A 547 2.75 -15.92 -5.40
N LEU A 548 2.44 -15.67 -4.14
CA LEU A 548 1.30 -16.27 -3.45
C LEU A 548 0.26 -15.20 -3.18
N GLU A 549 -0.93 -15.38 -3.75
CA GLU A 549 -2.07 -14.49 -3.51
C GLU A 549 -3.36 -15.26 -3.23
N ASN A 550 -4.10 -14.83 -2.21
CA ASN A 550 -5.41 -15.38 -1.91
C ASN A 550 -6.48 -14.66 -2.73
N ARG A 551 -7.20 -15.41 -3.57
CA ARG A 551 -8.30 -14.90 -4.40
C ARG A 551 -9.62 -15.39 -3.81
N GLU A 552 -10.47 -14.47 -3.38
CA GLU A 552 -11.75 -14.77 -2.72
C GLU A 552 -12.91 -14.36 -3.63
N ALA A 553 -14.03 -15.09 -3.59
CA ALA A 553 -15.28 -14.67 -4.22
C ALA A 553 -15.90 -13.45 -3.50
N LYS A 554 -15.26 -12.29 -3.63
CA LYS A 554 -15.61 -11.04 -2.94
C LYS A 554 -15.19 -9.85 -3.79
N GLY A 555 -15.95 -8.76 -3.69
CA GLY A 555 -15.66 -7.55 -4.45
C GLY A 555 -15.70 -7.83 -5.96
N TYR A 556 -14.68 -7.40 -6.69
CA TYR A 556 -14.56 -7.67 -8.13
C TYR A 556 -14.07 -9.09 -8.46
N ASP A 557 -13.42 -9.78 -7.53
CA ASP A 557 -13.13 -11.21 -7.68
C ASP A 557 -14.38 -12.09 -7.54
N MET A 558 -15.56 -11.52 -7.25
CA MET A 558 -16.84 -12.17 -7.56
C MET A 558 -16.95 -12.57 -9.05
N GLY A 559 -16.25 -11.89 -9.95
CA GLY A 559 -16.15 -12.28 -11.36
C GLY A 559 -15.52 -13.66 -11.55
N LEU A 560 -14.69 -14.17 -10.62
CA LEU A 560 -14.11 -15.51 -10.71
C LEU A 560 -15.15 -16.63 -10.53
N THR A 561 -16.38 -16.29 -10.13
CA THR A 561 -17.50 -17.26 -10.15
C THR A 561 -17.89 -17.70 -11.57
N SER A 562 -17.39 -17.03 -12.62
CA SER A 562 -17.55 -17.45 -14.02
C SER A 562 -16.51 -18.46 -14.49
N LEU A 563 -15.55 -18.84 -13.65
CA LEU A 563 -14.63 -19.95 -13.95
C LEU A 563 -15.40 -21.26 -14.11
N ASP A 564 -14.85 -22.17 -14.90
CA ASP A 564 -15.42 -23.51 -15.06
C ASP A 564 -15.38 -24.27 -13.72
N GLY A 565 -16.38 -25.12 -13.49
CA GLY A 565 -16.57 -25.84 -12.23
C GLY A 565 -17.93 -25.54 -11.57
N THR A 566 -18.30 -26.31 -10.54
CA THR A 566 -19.68 -26.25 -9.98
C THR A 566 -19.84 -25.18 -8.88
N TYR A 567 -21.02 -24.55 -8.88
CA TYR A 567 -21.64 -23.40 -8.17
C TYR A 567 -21.24 -22.87 -6.77
N ASN A 568 -20.16 -23.31 -6.12
CA ASN A 568 -19.74 -22.73 -4.83
C ASN A 568 -18.27 -22.31 -4.83
N TYR A 569 -17.85 -21.53 -5.83
CA TYR A 569 -16.55 -20.86 -5.77
C TYR A 569 -16.50 -19.96 -4.54
N THR A 570 -15.67 -20.31 -3.55
CA THR A 570 -15.44 -19.52 -2.34
C THR A 570 -14.10 -18.79 -2.36
N GLY A 571 -13.17 -19.25 -3.19
CA GLY A 571 -11.83 -18.69 -3.31
C GLY A 571 -10.76 -19.78 -3.41
N GLY A 572 -9.51 -19.37 -3.26
CA GLY A 572 -8.35 -20.25 -3.19
C GLY A 572 -7.04 -19.47 -3.34
N LEU A 573 -5.94 -20.15 -3.05
CA LEU A 573 -4.61 -19.59 -3.23
C LEU A 573 -4.21 -19.73 -4.71
N SER A 574 -3.96 -18.60 -5.36
CA SER A 574 -3.29 -18.56 -6.66
C SER A 574 -1.78 -18.52 -6.43
N ILE A 575 -1.07 -19.42 -7.10
CA ILE A 575 0.39 -19.42 -7.17
C ILE A 575 0.76 -18.98 -8.58
N LEU A 576 1.53 -17.90 -8.70
CA LEU A 576 2.04 -17.41 -9.98
C LEU A 576 3.51 -17.78 -10.11
N HIS A 577 3.94 -18.33 -11.24
CA HIS A 577 5.36 -18.45 -11.59
C HIS A 577 5.73 -17.29 -12.51
N ILE A 578 6.68 -16.46 -12.07
CA ILE A 578 7.06 -15.24 -12.76
C ILE A 578 8.48 -15.38 -13.33
N ASP A 579 8.67 -14.92 -14.57
CA ASP A 579 10.00 -14.62 -15.13
C ASP A 579 10.01 -13.20 -15.73
N ASP A 580 10.47 -12.23 -14.93
CA ASP A 580 10.57 -10.81 -15.28
C ASP A 580 11.62 -10.52 -16.39
N THR A 581 12.26 -11.56 -16.96
CA THR A 581 13.12 -11.41 -18.15
C THR A 581 12.35 -11.46 -19.47
N LEU A 582 11.08 -11.82 -19.43
CA LEU A 582 10.17 -11.86 -20.58
C LEU A 582 9.30 -10.60 -20.64
N ASP A 583 8.76 -10.31 -21.83
CA ASP A 583 7.91 -9.14 -22.07
C ASP A 583 6.41 -9.47 -22.18
N VAL A 584 6.06 -10.73 -22.53
CA VAL A 584 4.70 -11.18 -22.85
C VAL A 584 4.49 -12.66 -22.51
N ASN A 585 3.25 -13.16 -22.67
CA ASN A 585 2.83 -14.55 -22.40
C ASN A 585 2.63 -15.41 -23.66
N SER A 586 3.31 -15.12 -24.77
CA SER A 586 3.10 -15.78 -26.06
C SER A 586 3.87 -17.09 -26.28
N ASP A 587 4.41 -17.69 -25.22
CA ASP A 587 5.06 -19.01 -25.24
C ASP A 587 4.49 -19.81 -24.06
N GLU A 588 3.63 -20.79 -24.37
CA GLU A 588 2.94 -21.60 -23.38
C GLU A 588 3.89 -22.39 -22.48
N THR A 589 5.14 -22.60 -22.92
CA THR A 589 6.17 -23.34 -22.19
C THR A 589 7.07 -22.46 -21.31
N HIS A 590 7.08 -21.14 -21.52
CA HIS A 590 7.86 -20.17 -20.74
C HIS A 590 7.19 -18.79 -20.76
N LYS A 591 6.41 -18.49 -19.71
CA LYS A 591 5.57 -17.28 -19.63
C LYS A 591 6.18 -16.21 -18.72
N LEU A 592 5.87 -14.94 -18.98
CA LEU A 592 6.15 -13.83 -18.07
C LEU A 592 5.38 -13.99 -16.76
N VAL A 593 4.09 -14.30 -16.86
CA VAL A 593 3.20 -14.62 -15.73
C VAL A 593 2.46 -15.92 -16.02
N ASP A 594 2.77 -16.97 -15.26
CA ASP A 594 2.09 -18.26 -15.36
C ASP A 594 1.16 -18.48 -14.16
N ILE A 595 -0.04 -18.99 -14.40
CA ILE A 595 -0.92 -19.49 -13.34
C ILE A 595 -0.53 -20.95 -13.13
N VAL A 596 0.03 -21.26 -11.96
CA VAL A 596 0.37 -22.65 -11.63
C VAL A 596 -0.93 -23.41 -11.33
N GLU A 597 -1.44 -24.14 -12.32
CA GLU A 597 -2.74 -24.82 -12.26
C GLU A 597 -2.71 -26.00 -11.27
N ALA A 598 -3.24 -25.80 -10.06
CA ALA A 598 -3.23 -26.78 -8.98
C ALA A 598 -3.78 -28.16 -9.38
N ASN A 599 -4.85 -28.18 -10.16
CA ASN A 599 -5.48 -29.33 -10.80
C ASN A 599 -6.27 -28.85 -12.03
N ASP A 600 -6.72 -29.79 -12.87
CA ASP A 600 -7.49 -29.52 -14.09
C ASP A 600 -6.75 -28.55 -15.03
N ALA A 601 -5.50 -28.88 -15.35
CA ALA A 601 -4.68 -28.04 -16.21
C ALA A 601 -5.28 -27.95 -17.62
N GLY A 602 -5.46 -26.73 -18.11
CA GLY A 602 -6.16 -26.47 -19.36
C GLY A 602 -5.89 -25.12 -20.02
N LEU A 603 -5.25 -24.18 -19.32
CA LEU A 603 -4.88 -22.88 -19.88
C LEU A 603 -3.92 -23.03 -21.06
N ASP A 604 -2.88 -23.86 -20.91
CA ASP A 604 -1.82 -24.05 -21.91
C ASP A 604 -2.27 -24.78 -23.17
N ASN A 605 -3.27 -25.66 -23.04
CA ASN A 605 -3.81 -26.43 -24.17
C ASN A 605 -5.12 -25.83 -24.73
N ALA A 606 -5.47 -24.63 -24.27
CA ALA A 606 -6.70 -23.95 -24.59
C ALA A 606 -8.00 -24.76 -24.41
N THR A 607 -8.03 -25.69 -23.46
CA THR A 607 -9.22 -26.53 -23.20
C THR A 607 -10.29 -25.81 -22.39
N HIS A 608 -9.90 -24.79 -21.61
CA HIS A 608 -10.78 -23.85 -20.92
C HIS A 608 -10.02 -22.54 -20.63
N SER A 609 -10.75 -21.46 -20.33
CA SER A 609 -10.15 -20.18 -19.92
C SER A 609 -9.94 -20.06 -18.41
N GLY A 610 -10.14 -21.14 -17.65
CA GLY A 610 -9.83 -21.25 -16.23
C GLY A 610 -10.89 -22.05 -15.48
N HIS A 611 -10.46 -22.85 -14.51
CA HIS A 611 -11.30 -23.73 -13.71
C HIS A 611 -11.07 -23.49 -12.21
N ILE A 612 -12.10 -23.63 -11.38
CA ILE A 612 -12.00 -23.39 -9.92
C ILE A 612 -10.91 -24.25 -9.24
N ASN A 613 -10.65 -25.44 -9.79
CA ASN A 613 -9.62 -26.36 -9.29
C ASN A 613 -8.20 -25.97 -9.70
N ASN A 614 -8.01 -24.92 -10.52
CA ASN A 614 -6.67 -24.39 -10.78
C ASN A 614 -6.10 -23.66 -9.54
N LEU A 615 -6.92 -23.30 -8.55
CA LEU A 615 -6.47 -22.70 -7.28
C LEU A 615 -6.17 -23.77 -6.22
N TYR A 616 -5.22 -23.48 -5.34
CA TYR A 616 -4.84 -24.34 -4.21
C TYR A 616 -5.72 -24.09 -2.99
N PHE A 617 -6.18 -25.16 -2.34
CA PHE A 617 -6.92 -25.13 -1.08
C PHE A 617 -7.08 -26.56 -0.53
N SER A 618 -7.31 -26.67 0.77
CA SER A 618 -7.64 -27.94 1.42
C SER A 618 -8.92 -28.56 0.82
N GLY A 619 -8.82 -29.80 0.36
CA GLY A 619 -9.86 -30.50 -0.40
C GLY A 619 -9.68 -30.48 -1.92
N ASN A 620 -8.73 -29.71 -2.44
CA ASN A 620 -8.21 -29.79 -3.81
C ASN A 620 -6.72 -30.19 -3.78
N ALA A 621 -5.80 -29.37 -4.31
CA ALA A 621 -4.38 -29.48 -4.01
C ALA A 621 -4.02 -28.50 -2.89
N ASP A 622 -3.38 -29.00 -1.84
CA ASP A 622 -3.00 -28.23 -0.65
C ASP A 622 -1.46 -28.16 -0.45
N THR A 623 -0.72 -28.61 -1.48
CA THR A 623 0.74 -28.71 -1.48
C THR A 623 1.28 -28.37 -2.87
N PHE A 624 2.39 -27.64 -2.93
CA PHE A 624 3.16 -27.31 -4.13
C PHE A 624 4.66 -27.35 -3.82
N ASN A 625 5.40 -28.26 -4.48
CA ASN A 625 6.84 -28.42 -4.29
C ASN A 625 7.49 -29.09 -5.52
N ASP A 626 8.79 -29.37 -5.47
CA ASP A 626 9.54 -29.98 -6.59
C ASP A 626 9.04 -31.37 -7.03
N THR A 627 8.17 -32.01 -6.24
CA THR A 627 7.64 -33.37 -6.51
C THR A 627 6.16 -33.41 -6.89
N THR A 628 5.44 -32.30 -6.78
CA THR A 628 4.03 -32.21 -7.18
C THR A 628 3.89 -32.10 -8.70
N THR A 629 2.67 -32.24 -9.21
CA THR A 629 2.32 -31.89 -10.59
C THR A 629 1.17 -30.88 -10.55
N PRO A 630 1.38 -29.62 -10.96
CA PRO A 630 2.65 -29.02 -11.39
C PRO A 630 3.69 -28.94 -10.26
N ASN A 631 4.97 -28.83 -10.61
CA ASN A 631 6.10 -28.80 -9.66
C ASN A 631 6.65 -27.38 -9.49
N ALA A 632 7.39 -27.17 -8.40
CA ALA A 632 8.05 -25.90 -8.08
C ALA A 632 9.44 -25.73 -8.73
N ASN A 633 9.76 -26.45 -9.82
CA ASN A 633 11.04 -26.28 -10.49
C ASN A 633 11.09 -24.94 -11.23
N ARG A 634 12.31 -24.47 -11.48
CA ARG A 634 12.55 -23.36 -12.41
C ARG A 634 12.20 -23.74 -13.84
N TYR A 635 12.07 -22.75 -14.73
CA TYR A 635 11.90 -23.00 -16.16
C TYR A 635 13.05 -23.79 -16.80
N ASP A 636 14.27 -23.74 -16.23
CA ASP A 636 15.41 -24.55 -16.68
C ASP A 636 15.38 -26.01 -16.17
N GLY A 637 14.33 -26.40 -15.44
CA GLY A 637 14.14 -27.72 -14.84
C GLY A 637 14.88 -27.93 -13.52
N THR A 638 15.60 -26.93 -13.01
CA THR A 638 16.30 -27.03 -11.72
C THR A 638 15.32 -26.95 -10.57
N GLN A 639 15.44 -27.86 -9.61
CA GLN A 639 14.68 -27.87 -8.36
C GLN A 639 14.93 -26.60 -7.54
N THR A 640 13.88 -26.04 -6.95
CA THR A 640 13.98 -24.84 -6.11
C THR A 640 14.10 -25.16 -4.63
N ALA A 641 13.78 -26.39 -4.22
CA ALA A 641 13.63 -26.82 -2.84
C ALA A 641 12.58 -26.01 -2.04
N ILE A 642 11.68 -25.31 -2.76
CA ILE A 642 10.53 -24.63 -2.19
C ILE A 642 9.46 -25.68 -1.90
N ASP A 643 8.94 -25.66 -0.67
CA ASP A 643 7.84 -26.51 -0.24
C ASP A 643 6.76 -25.64 0.41
N ILE A 644 5.63 -25.50 -0.30
CA ILE A 644 4.43 -24.85 0.20
C ILE A 644 3.44 -25.97 0.53
N ARG A 645 3.02 -26.05 1.78
CA ARG A 645 2.18 -27.16 2.27
C ARG A 645 1.20 -26.69 3.32
N ASN A 646 0.29 -27.58 3.70
CA ASN A 646 -0.77 -27.30 4.69
C ASN A 646 -1.60 -26.07 4.30
N ILE A 647 -1.85 -25.88 2.99
CA ILE A 647 -2.70 -24.80 2.50
C ILE A 647 -4.12 -25.05 3.02
N SER A 648 -4.65 -24.09 3.78
CA SER A 648 -5.94 -24.20 4.47
C SER A 648 -7.13 -24.26 3.51
N ASP A 649 -8.32 -24.37 4.07
CA ASP A 649 -9.56 -24.18 3.33
C ASP A 649 -9.60 -22.77 2.70
N ALA A 650 -10.30 -22.65 1.56
CA ALA A 650 -10.52 -21.39 0.88
C ALA A 650 -11.41 -20.45 1.73
N THR A 651 -10.78 -19.45 2.35
CA THR A 651 -11.44 -18.41 3.14
C THR A 651 -10.80 -17.05 2.90
N SER A 652 -11.36 -15.98 3.46
CA SER A 652 -10.81 -14.62 3.36
C SER A 652 -9.40 -14.46 3.95
N VAL A 653 -8.97 -15.39 4.82
CA VAL A 653 -7.60 -15.49 5.31
C VAL A 653 -7.18 -16.96 5.27
N MET A 654 -6.36 -17.31 4.28
CA MET A 654 -5.79 -18.65 4.18
C MET A 654 -4.52 -18.76 5.02
N THR A 655 -4.22 -19.96 5.52
CA THR A 655 -2.94 -20.27 6.18
C THR A 655 -2.18 -21.34 5.41
N LEU A 656 -0.85 -21.27 5.48
CA LEU A 656 0.06 -22.24 4.84
C LEU A 656 1.43 -22.24 5.51
N ASP A 657 2.20 -23.29 5.30
CA ASP A 657 3.62 -23.35 5.67
C ASP A 657 4.48 -23.19 4.42
N VAL A 658 5.57 -22.45 4.53
CA VAL A 658 6.59 -22.30 3.47
C VAL A 658 7.94 -22.74 4.02
N SER A 659 8.57 -23.70 3.36
CA SER A 659 9.97 -24.05 3.58
C SER A 659 10.80 -23.70 2.36
N ILE A 660 11.97 -23.10 2.58
CA ILE A 660 12.96 -22.79 1.56
C ILE A 660 14.33 -23.26 2.09
N ASN A 661 15.11 -23.98 1.26
CA ASN A 661 16.38 -24.58 1.66
C ASN A 661 17.60 -23.96 0.97
#